data_AF-A0A255R738-F1
#
_entry.id   AF-A0A255R738-F1
#
_cell.length_a   1.000
_cell.length_b   1.000
_cell.length_c   1.000
_cell.angle_alpha   90.00
_cell.angle_beta   90.00
_cell.angle_gamma   90.00
#
_symmetry.space_group_name_H-M   'P 1'
#
loop_
_entity.id
_entity.type
_entity.pdbx_description
1 polymer ?
#
loop_
_entity_poly.entity_id
_entity_poly.type
_entity_poly.pdbx_seq_one_letter_code
_entity_poly.pdbx_strand_id
1 'polypeptide(L)'
;MTSFADDPSSSDGFRSELDDLIEAPSWYGEVDERAAAGRFRGCLSEDWSSHLVGKTLGHFRIVRELGRGAMGVVFLAEAESGDFVARDNVAIKVLRPDIKSSASAIKRFQREARLLADLDSPAITQLFEVSEDQGLMFFAMEYIPGISLQQLIRERGSLAEGDALRLIQQVAIGLACLHNRGVIHRDVKPSNILIDTEKLSSHDQSTSHEIALGAVKLTDLGLARMIRSVESIELTHTNAVVGTPRYMAPEILAPELFSGEKRATPAADLYSLGATLFEMLTGRPPLEANSLIGLADEHLYARPPQLDAIVAGVSKPVSQLVAKMLAKSPTHRFVDVHDFLVVLEAILAGEPTRLETTGLVRQSEGEAPLTFELVCEMQASPSVVWQYVSNTDRMNHAVELPAVEYSIASGDQGTMRRHCEARVAGLTFSWVEEPFEWIEPNSFSVVRSFSHGPLLSATSTVQLFRRGRGTTLLHRLEVLPRNRFGRWLTQCRLGRVAMRSFDRVYRRIDSVLGPNGSDTEVMPDSKTIAIEDVYESANKIGRKSARRIDEIVSQLAKVGVDPAVLIELSRLVRRGSVQTVGRIRPVQLARKLGFSNEATIQACIHAAHQGLLQHRWEIHCPSCQVPTSHVNKLHDVTTHGRCQVCGCEFHNDLAHRVELVFRAHPRLRQSETQIYCIGGPWHQPRVVTQLLLKPHSSRELSLSLIEGRYQVGSPQLSSSVDLEIVSQCNIDRTEIVFGDGSDNLTTLSLKLPDQSLTLVNRFDRELLIRIERMGKQSELLTAAEVASLSTFRRLFPDEIPATDHATTLSGVAFVVMERCSEGRMVTEEDGFENTRNFLQIVRDLVSRGKGGCIKTIGETTVSVFHDAADAITVIAKVRKEVQPIDKLKIAIHVGPAVMMNINGQIEYFGETFEDAIRMVNGGQPGELLLSQTAIGCEPIEKIMTSQLSRCDRRLFRFNGKGFDVDAIPLDAAVLL
;
A
#
# COMPACT_ATOMS: atom_id res chain seq x y z
N MET A 1 11.44 -66.37 17.68
CA MET A 1 12.90 -66.17 17.84
C MET A 1 13.10 -64.67 17.96
N THR A 2 13.05 -64.11 19.18
CA THR A 2 14.16 -63.81 20.13
C THR A 2 14.33 -62.27 20.17
N SER A 3 13.75 -61.52 21.13
CA SER A 3 14.19 -61.20 22.53
C SER A 3 15.42 -60.26 22.54
N PHE A 4 15.56 -59.14 23.26
CA PHE A 4 15.28 -58.67 24.65
C PHE A 4 15.32 -57.10 24.62
N ALA A 5 14.46 -56.31 25.29
CA ALA A 5 14.40 -55.85 26.70
C ALA A 5 14.86 -54.38 26.91
N ASP A 6 14.20 -53.73 27.88
CA ASP A 6 14.15 -52.30 28.23
C ASP A 6 15.45 -51.66 28.76
N ASP A 7 15.63 -50.34 28.51
CA ASP A 7 16.18 -49.37 29.48
C ASP A 7 15.89 -47.90 29.05
N PRO A 8 15.30 -47.03 29.90
CA PRO A 8 15.11 -45.61 29.63
C PRO A 8 16.08 -44.73 30.42
N SER A 9 17.10 -44.15 29.76
CA SER A 9 17.93 -43.10 30.35
C SER A 9 18.37 -42.05 29.32
N SER A 10 17.73 -40.87 29.33
CA SER A 10 18.38 -39.56 29.13
C SER A 10 17.33 -38.45 29.01
N SER A 11 16.74 -38.04 30.14
CA SER A 11 16.04 -36.77 30.27
C SER A 11 16.40 -36.13 31.61
N ASP A 12 17.69 -35.88 31.82
CA ASP A 12 18.21 -35.05 32.91
C ASP A 12 19.10 -33.98 32.30
N GLY A 13 18.71 -32.71 32.50
CA GLY A 13 19.45 -31.57 31.96
C GLY A 13 18.73 -30.21 32.04
N PHE A 14 17.48 -30.13 32.50
CA PHE A 14 16.74 -28.86 32.58
C PHE A 14 15.86 -28.73 33.84
N ARG A 15 16.27 -29.36 34.95
CA ARG A 15 15.53 -29.33 36.22
C ARG A 15 16.35 -28.88 37.44
N SER A 16 17.60 -28.46 37.28
CA SER A 16 18.49 -28.13 38.41
C SER A 16 18.83 -26.64 38.58
N GLU A 17 18.14 -25.71 37.91
CA GLU A 17 18.38 -24.26 38.08
C GLU A 17 17.19 -23.50 38.71
N LEU A 18 16.17 -24.20 39.22
CA LEU A 18 15.00 -23.55 39.86
C LEU A 18 14.84 -23.82 41.37
N ASP A 19 15.69 -24.67 41.96
CA ASP A 19 15.58 -25.04 43.38
C ASP A 19 16.51 -24.23 44.31
N ASP A 20 17.41 -23.40 43.77
CA ASP A 20 18.41 -22.64 44.57
C ASP A 20 17.98 -21.21 44.96
N LEU A 21 16.69 -20.85 44.87
CA LEU A 21 16.20 -19.50 45.17
C LEU A 21 15.06 -19.42 46.21
N ILE A 22 14.94 -20.43 47.08
CA ILE A 22 14.01 -20.39 48.22
C ILE A 22 14.76 -20.57 49.54
N GLU A 23 15.42 -19.51 49.99
CA GLU A 23 15.62 -19.28 51.43
C GLU A 23 14.68 -18.14 51.87
N ALA A 24 13.75 -18.46 52.77
CA ALA A 24 12.83 -17.50 53.37
C ALA A 24 13.55 -16.71 54.49
N PRO A 25 13.32 -15.39 54.64
CA PRO A 25 13.78 -14.66 55.82
C PRO A 25 13.04 -15.12 57.10
N SER A 26 13.75 -15.07 58.23
CA SER A 26 13.41 -15.66 59.53
C SER A 26 12.30 -15.00 60.36
N TRP A 27 11.36 -14.26 59.74
CA TRP A 27 10.25 -13.59 60.46
C TRP A 27 8.90 -14.33 60.37
N TYR A 28 8.88 -15.55 59.84
CA TYR A 28 7.66 -16.36 59.74
C TYR A 28 7.38 -17.12 61.04
N GLY A 29 6.42 -16.64 61.84
CA GLY A 29 5.80 -17.41 62.92
C GLY A 29 4.76 -18.38 62.35
N GLU A 30 4.76 -19.63 62.83
CA GLU A 30 3.80 -20.67 62.45
C GLU A 30 2.35 -20.26 62.73
N VAL A 31 1.47 -20.43 61.74
CA VAL A 31 0.03 -20.15 61.86
C VAL A 31 -0.66 -21.36 62.50
N ASP A 32 -1.14 -21.20 63.74
CA ASP A 32 -1.99 -22.18 64.42
C ASP A 32 -3.44 -22.07 63.92
N GLU A 33 -3.83 -22.97 63.02
CA GLU A 33 -5.15 -23.03 62.39
C GLU A 33 -6.32 -23.26 63.39
N ARG A 34 -6.06 -23.56 64.67
CA ARG A 34 -7.12 -23.83 65.66
C ARG A 34 -7.52 -22.65 66.53
N ALA A 35 -6.77 -21.54 66.53
CA ALA A 35 -7.06 -20.37 67.38
C ALA A 35 -7.99 -19.30 66.74
N ALA A 36 -8.20 -19.34 65.42
CA ALA A 36 -8.93 -18.30 64.67
C ALA A 36 -10.47 -18.40 64.73
N ALA A 37 -11.04 -19.51 65.22
CA ALA A 37 -12.48 -19.74 65.17
C ALA A 37 -13.31 -19.04 66.27
N GLY A 38 -12.68 -18.28 67.18
CA GLY A 38 -13.30 -17.87 68.44
C GLY A 38 -13.72 -16.40 68.62
N ARG A 39 -13.30 -15.44 67.77
CA ARG A 39 -13.38 -14.00 68.15
C ARG A 39 -14.13 -13.03 67.23
N PHE A 40 -14.80 -13.47 66.18
CA PHE A 40 -15.68 -12.60 65.37
C PHE A 40 -16.98 -13.29 64.93
N ARG A 41 -17.69 -13.92 65.88
CA ARG A 41 -19.03 -14.49 65.61
C ARG A 41 -20.20 -13.51 65.81
N GLY A 42 -19.92 -12.23 65.92
CA GLY A 42 -20.94 -11.20 66.15
C GLY A 42 -20.53 -9.82 65.66
N CYS A 43 -20.39 -9.65 64.33
CA CYS A 43 -20.51 -8.35 63.66
C CYS A 43 -20.58 -8.56 62.14
N LEU A 44 -21.71 -9.08 61.66
CA LEU A 44 -22.13 -8.93 60.26
C LEU A 44 -23.16 -7.79 60.19
N SER A 45 -22.80 -6.62 60.71
CA SER A 45 -23.53 -5.38 60.46
C SER A 45 -22.85 -4.62 59.30
N GLU A 46 -23.61 -3.76 58.62
CA GLU A 46 -23.17 -2.95 57.46
C GLU A 46 -21.98 -2.01 57.76
N ASP A 47 -21.53 -1.93 59.02
CA ASP A 47 -20.57 -0.94 59.53
C ASP A 47 -19.27 -1.53 60.10
N TRP A 48 -18.86 -2.74 59.72
CA TRP A 48 -17.60 -3.37 60.19
C TRP A 48 -16.35 -2.47 60.05
N SER A 49 -16.34 -1.58 59.07
CA SER A 49 -15.26 -0.65 58.76
C SER A 49 -15.15 0.56 59.70
N SER A 50 -16.24 1.00 60.33
CA SER A 50 -16.24 2.23 61.16
C SER A 50 -15.46 2.02 62.47
N HIS A 51 -15.39 0.78 62.94
CA HIS A 51 -14.65 0.37 64.13
C HIS A 51 -13.13 0.31 63.93
N LEU A 52 -12.64 0.39 62.69
CA LEU A 52 -11.21 0.36 62.36
C LEU A 52 -10.53 1.72 62.55
N VAL A 53 -11.27 2.83 62.49
CA VAL A 53 -10.71 4.17 62.67
C VAL A 53 -10.20 4.34 64.10
N GLY A 54 -8.94 4.76 64.25
CA GLY A 54 -8.24 4.89 65.53
C GLY A 54 -7.67 3.58 66.07
N LYS A 55 -7.80 2.46 65.35
CA LYS A 55 -7.17 1.17 65.67
C LYS A 55 -5.91 0.94 64.82
N THR A 56 -5.07 0.04 65.30
CA THR A 56 -3.89 -0.44 64.57
C THR A 56 -4.24 -1.74 63.86
N LEU A 57 -3.92 -1.82 62.57
CA LEU A 57 -4.01 -3.02 61.75
C LEU A 57 -2.59 -3.34 61.25
N GLY A 58 -2.02 -4.47 61.72
CA GLY A 58 -0.59 -4.75 61.57
C GLY A 58 0.27 -3.69 62.26
N HIS A 59 1.04 -2.93 61.48
CA HIS A 59 1.88 -1.81 61.95
C HIS A 59 1.31 -0.42 61.60
N PHE A 60 0.05 -0.36 61.16
CA PHE A 60 -0.56 0.86 60.63
C PHE A 60 -1.71 1.32 61.49
N ARG A 61 -1.58 2.51 62.09
CA ARG A 61 -2.65 3.16 62.84
C ARG A 61 -3.59 3.87 61.88
N ILE A 62 -4.83 3.40 61.79
CA ILE A 62 -5.84 3.94 60.88
C ILE A 62 -6.31 5.31 61.39
N VAL A 63 -6.17 6.33 60.55
CA VAL A 63 -6.51 7.74 60.85
C VAL A 63 -7.93 8.08 60.40
N ARG A 64 -8.27 7.80 59.14
CA ARG A 64 -9.60 8.11 58.57
C ARG A 64 -9.88 7.33 57.29
N GLU A 65 -11.14 7.21 56.91
CA GLU A 65 -11.53 6.66 55.60
C GLU A 65 -11.18 7.63 54.46
N LEU A 66 -10.59 7.11 53.39
CA LEU A 66 -10.31 7.81 52.13
C LEU A 66 -11.37 7.52 51.08
N GLY A 67 -11.91 6.31 51.06
CA GLY A 67 -12.98 5.93 50.13
C GLY A 67 -13.44 4.50 50.28
N ARG A 68 -14.62 4.21 49.74
CA ARG A 68 -15.28 2.90 49.82
C ARG A 68 -15.60 2.40 48.43
N GLY A 69 -15.22 1.16 48.15
CA GLY A 69 -15.46 0.50 46.87
C GLY A 69 -16.18 -0.84 47.04
N ALA A 70 -16.49 -1.46 45.91
CA ALA A 70 -17.18 -2.76 45.87
C ALA A 70 -16.40 -3.89 46.57
N MET A 71 -15.06 -3.79 46.62
CA MET A 71 -14.17 -4.85 47.09
C MET A 71 -13.57 -4.59 48.48
N GLY A 72 -13.77 -3.39 49.05
CA GLY A 72 -13.12 -3.00 50.29
C GLY A 72 -13.21 -1.52 50.59
N VAL A 73 -12.63 -1.12 51.72
CA VAL A 73 -12.54 0.27 52.19
C VAL A 73 -11.07 0.68 52.21
N VAL A 74 -10.76 1.88 51.73
CA VAL A 74 -9.41 2.46 51.74
C VAL A 74 -9.34 3.49 52.84
N PHE A 75 -8.32 3.41 53.68
CA PHE A 75 -8.07 4.30 54.80
C PHE A 75 -6.73 5.00 54.65
N LEU A 76 -6.61 6.18 55.25
CA LEU A 76 -5.33 6.82 55.56
C LEU A 76 -4.84 6.23 56.88
N ALA A 77 -3.58 5.85 56.96
CA ALA A 77 -2.97 5.35 58.18
C ALA A 77 -1.55 5.91 58.37
N GLU A 78 -1.09 5.94 59.61
CA GLU A 78 0.26 6.30 60.03
C GLU A 78 1.03 5.01 60.39
N ALA A 79 2.29 4.89 59.97
CA ALA A 79 3.11 3.73 60.27
C ALA A 79 3.75 3.84 61.67
N GLU A 80 3.54 2.85 62.54
CA GLU A 80 4.16 2.78 63.88
C GLU A 80 5.57 2.14 63.77
N SER A 81 6.58 2.99 63.57
CA SER A 81 8.05 2.78 63.56
C SER A 81 8.62 1.34 63.53
N GLY A 82 9.44 1.05 62.51
CA GLY A 82 10.36 -0.10 62.46
C GLY A 82 11.24 -0.15 61.20
N ASP A 83 10.63 -0.30 60.02
CA ASP A 83 11.37 -0.47 58.75
C ASP A 83 10.97 0.52 57.63
N PHE A 84 9.85 1.24 57.78
CA PHE A 84 9.29 2.14 56.76
C PHE A 84 9.64 3.63 56.96
N VAL A 85 10.79 3.92 57.60
CA VAL A 85 11.22 5.22 58.19
C VAL A 85 11.13 6.46 57.27
N ALA A 86 10.77 6.33 55.99
CA ALA A 86 10.69 7.44 55.04
C ALA A 86 9.30 8.04 54.79
N ARG A 87 8.18 7.49 55.28
CA ARG A 87 6.82 8.00 54.95
C ARG A 87 5.88 8.06 56.15
N ASP A 88 5.41 9.27 56.48
CA ASP A 88 4.50 9.53 57.61
C ASP A 88 3.06 9.00 57.37
N ASN A 89 2.63 8.90 56.11
CA ASN A 89 1.27 8.53 55.71
C ASN A 89 1.27 7.40 54.67
N VAL A 90 0.41 6.41 54.86
CA VAL A 90 0.16 5.31 53.93
C VAL A 90 -1.35 5.14 53.65
N ALA A 91 -1.68 4.57 52.49
CA ALA A 91 -3.05 4.16 52.18
C ALA A 91 -3.23 2.67 52.47
N ILE A 92 -4.21 2.33 53.32
CA ILE A 92 -4.54 0.95 53.70
C ILE A 92 -5.85 0.54 53.07
N LYS A 93 -5.83 -0.39 52.11
CA LYS A 93 -7.06 -0.97 51.54
C LYS A 93 -7.39 -2.26 52.26
N VAL A 94 -8.51 -2.28 52.98
CA VAL A 94 -9.01 -3.46 53.70
C VAL A 94 -10.09 -4.13 52.86
N LEU A 95 -9.90 -5.42 52.56
CA LEU A 95 -10.88 -6.20 51.82
C LEU A 95 -12.07 -6.57 52.69
N ARG A 96 -13.25 -6.69 52.08
CA ARG A 96 -14.43 -7.09 52.83
C ARG A 96 -14.31 -8.55 53.34
N PRO A 97 -14.76 -8.85 54.58
CA PRO A 97 -14.68 -10.21 55.15
C PRO A 97 -15.46 -11.29 54.37
N ASP A 98 -16.46 -10.88 53.57
CA ASP A 98 -17.32 -11.79 52.80
C ASP A 98 -16.71 -12.25 51.48
N ILE A 99 -15.54 -11.73 51.10
CA ILE A 99 -14.76 -12.22 49.96
C ILE A 99 -14.11 -13.57 50.35
N LYS A 100 -14.91 -14.64 50.35
CA LYS A 100 -14.41 -16.02 50.50
C LYS A 100 -13.50 -16.34 49.32
N SER A 101 -12.24 -16.63 49.61
CA SER A 101 -11.24 -16.98 48.61
C SER A 101 -10.66 -18.36 48.88
N SER A 102 -10.38 -19.11 47.81
CA SER A 102 -9.71 -20.40 47.94
C SER A 102 -8.23 -20.16 48.32
N ALA A 103 -7.64 -21.08 49.08
CA ALA A 103 -6.22 -21.00 49.45
C ALA A 103 -5.29 -20.87 48.23
N SER A 104 -5.69 -21.37 47.06
CA SER A 104 -4.97 -21.22 45.79
C SER A 104 -5.07 -19.80 45.21
N ALA A 105 -6.18 -19.10 45.38
CA ALA A 105 -6.35 -17.72 44.96
C ALA A 105 -5.54 -16.75 45.83
N ILE A 106 -5.49 -16.97 47.15
CA ILE A 106 -4.64 -16.21 48.08
C ILE A 106 -3.15 -16.39 47.73
N LYS A 107 -2.69 -17.62 47.43
CA LYS A 107 -1.29 -17.87 47.03
C LYS A 107 -0.92 -17.21 45.69
N ARG A 108 -1.80 -17.23 44.68
CA ARG A 108 -1.56 -16.52 43.40
C ARG A 108 -1.50 -15.02 43.61
N PHE A 109 -2.40 -14.52 44.43
CA PHE A 109 -2.48 -13.12 44.78
C PHE A 109 -1.22 -12.63 45.52
N GLN A 110 -0.72 -13.38 46.51
CA GLN A 110 0.55 -13.07 47.20
C GLN A 110 1.74 -13.10 46.22
N ARG A 111 1.75 -14.02 45.24
CA ARG A 111 2.79 -14.09 44.22
C ARG A 111 2.79 -12.85 43.30
N GLU A 112 1.62 -12.39 42.86
CA GLU A 112 1.52 -11.20 42.01
C GLU A 112 1.77 -9.90 42.80
N ALA A 113 1.37 -9.83 44.07
CA ALA A 113 1.74 -8.72 44.95
C ALA A 113 3.27 -8.57 45.11
N ARG A 114 4.02 -9.67 45.16
CA ARG A 114 5.50 -9.62 45.19
C ARG A 114 6.11 -9.04 43.92
N LEU A 115 5.56 -9.38 42.75
CA LEU A 115 6.01 -8.81 41.46
C LEU A 115 5.81 -7.29 41.39
N LEU A 116 4.93 -6.75 42.23
CA LEU A 116 4.57 -5.33 42.28
C LEU A 116 5.30 -4.56 43.39
N ALA A 117 5.76 -5.24 44.44
CA ALA A 117 6.56 -4.63 45.51
C ALA A 117 7.91 -4.12 44.98
N ASP A 118 8.51 -4.84 44.02
CA ASP A 118 9.78 -4.48 43.36
C ASP A 118 9.61 -3.46 42.22
N LEU A 119 8.40 -2.93 42.02
CA LEU A 119 8.08 -2.00 40.94
C LEU A 119 8.36 -0.55 41.36
N ASP A 120 9.52 -0.03 40.96
CA ASP A 120 9.83 1.40 41.08
C ASP A 120 9.44 2.13 39.79
N SER A 121 8.29 2.81 39.80
CA SER A 121 7.84 3.68 38.71
C SER A 121 7.12 4.92 39.26
N PRO A 122 7.46 6.13 38.78
CA PRO A 122 6.78 7.35 39.21
C PRO A 122 5.31 7.40 38.80
N ALA A 123 4.89 6.60 37.80
CA ALA A 123 3.51 6.58 37.29
C ALA A 123 2.63 5.51 37.94
N ILE A 124 3.15 4.72 38.88
CA ILE A 124 2.40 3.65 39.57
C ILE A 124 2.52 3.83 41.08
N THR A 125 1.43 3.54 41.80
CA THR A 125 1.42 3.54 43.26
C THR A 125 2.26 2.37 43.78
N GLN A 126 3.23 2.66 44.65
CA GLN A 126 4.06 1.63 45.26
C GLN A 126 3.26 0.81 46.27
N LEU A 127 3.34 -0.51 46.17
CA LEU A 127 2.79 -1.44 47.17
C LEU A 127 3.88 -1.75 48.20
N PHE A 128 3.64 -1.44 49.47
CA PHE A 128 4.59 -1.70 50.55
C PHE A 128 4.40 -3.09 51.15
N GLU A 129 3.15 -3.46 51.44
CA GLU A 129 2.86 -4.69 52.16
C GLU A 129 1.50 -5.25 51.77
N VAL A 130 1.40 -6.58 51.81
CA VAL A 130 0.13 -7.31 51.79
C VAL A 130 0.14 -8.28 52.97
N SER A 131 -0.84 -8.15 53.85
CA SER A 131 -0.88 -8.91 55.10
C SER A 131 -2.30 -9.21 55.53
N GLU A 132 -2.42 -10.05 56.55
CA GLU A 132 -3.68 -10.38 57.21
C GLU A 132 -3.51 -10.11 58.70
N ASP A 133 -4.37 -9.25 59.24
CA ASP A 133 -4.44 -9.00 60.68
C ASP A 133 -5.90 -9.04 61.13
N GLN A 134 -6.15 -9.64 62.29
CA GLN A 134 -7.49 -9.77 62.87
C GLN A 134 -8.53 -10.43 61.93
N GLY A 135 -8.09 -11.30 61.01
CA GLY A 135 -8.94 -11.97 60.02
C GLY A 135 -9.36 -11.07 58.85
N LEU A 136 -8.72 -9.91 58.70
CA LEU A 136 -8.92 -8.96 57.61
C LEU A 136 -7.66 -8.91 56.74
N MET A 137 -7.81 -9.23 55.45
CA MET A 137 -6.74 -8.99 54.49
C MET A 137 -6.68 -7.51 54.12
N PHE A 138 -5.47 -6.95 54.13
CA PHE A 138 -5.24 -5.57 53.76
C PHE A 138 -3.98 -5.37 52.92
N PHE A 139 -3.91 -4.22 52.26
CA PHE A 139 -2.76 -3.75 51.49
C PHE A 139 -2.31 -2.41 52.03
N ALA A 140 -1.01 -2.27 52.31
CA ALA A 140 -0.38 -0.98 52.55
C ALA A 140 0.28 -0.50 51.27
N MET A 141 -0.11 0.69 50.82
CA MET A 141 0.40 1.30 49.59
C MET A 141 0.72 2.77 49.80
N GLU A 142 1.44 3.35 48.85
CA GLU A 142 1.75 4.76 48.80
C GLU A 142 0.47 5.62 48.87
N TYR A 143 0.43 6.55 49.81
CA TYR A 143 -0.61 7.57 49.87
C TYR A 143 -0.30 8.68 48.86
N ILE A 144 -1.27 8.99 47.98
CA ILE A 144 -1.17 10.08 47.01
C ILE A 144 -2.06 11.24 47.47
N PRO A 145 -1.47 12.38 47.87
CA PRO A 145 -2.26 13.56 48.23
C PRO A 145 -2.82 14.22 46.96
N GLY A 146 -4.13 14.07 46.74
CA GLY A 146 -4.80 14.67 45.59
C GLY A 146 -6.18 14.09 45.30
N ILE A 147 -6.61 14.18 44.03
CA ILE A 147 -7.93 13.75 43.57
C ILE A 147 -7.82 12.64 42.51
N SER A 148 -8.92 11.90 42.31
CA SER A 148 -9.00 10.96 41.18
C SER A 148 -9.34 11.67 39.88
N LEU A 149 -8.95 11.08 38.74
CA LEU A 149 -9.36 11.54 37.42
C LEU A 149 -10.89 11.52 37.28
N GLN A 150 -11.58 10.58 37.93
CA GLN A 150 -13.04 10.57 37.98
C GLN A 150 -13.61 11.83 38.64
N GLN A 151 -13.01 12.27 39.75
CA GLN A 151 -13.43 13.49 40.43
C GLN A 151 -13.15 14.72 39.55
N LEU A 152 -11.98 14.76 38.90
CA LEU A 152 -11.63 15.84 37.98
C LEU A 152 -12.63 15.95 36.81
N ILE A 153 -13.01 14.83 36.19
CA ILE A 153 -14.01 14.81 35.12
C ILE A 153 -15.38 15.27 35.63
N ARG A 154 -15.80 14.84 36.83
CA ARG A 154 -17.08 15.30 37.42
C ARG A 154 -17.10 16.80 37.70
N GLU A 155 -15.99 17.37 38.16
CA GLU A 155 -15.88 18.79 38.47
C GLU A 155 -15.83 19.66 37.21
N ARG A 156 -15.17 19.18 36.14
CA ARG A 156 -14.96 19.96 34.90
C ARG A 156 -15.92 19.63 33.75
N GLY A 157 -16.65 18.53 33.83
CA GLY A 157 -17.45 17.99 32.73
C GLY A 157 -16.58 17.24 31.72
N SER A 158 -15.74 17.95 30.98
CA SER A 158 -14.79 17.38 30.00
C SER A 158 -13.44 18.09 30.09
N LEU A 159 -12.39 17.46 29.57
CA LEU A 159 -11.03 17.99 29.54
C LEU A 159 -10.66 18.46 28.14
N ALA A 160 -9.81 19.49 28.07
CA ALA A 160 -9.22 19.91 26.81
C ALA A 160 -8.34 18.80 26.23
N GLU A 161 -8.29 18.70 24.90
CA GLU A 161 -7.60 17.63 24.19
C GLU A 161 -6.13 17.47 24.64
N GLY A 162 -5.36 18.56 24.64
CA GLY A 162 -3.96 18.52 25.03
C GLY A 162 -3.73 18.03 26.46
N ASP A 163 -4.61 18.41 27.40
CA ASP A 163 -4.52 17.98 28.79
C ASP A 163 -4.87 16.50 28.94
N ALA A 164 -5.90 16.05 28.22
CA ALA A 164 -6.29 14.65 28.21
C ALA A 164 -5.19 13.75 27.66
N LEU A 165 -4.55 14.15 26.55
CA LEU A 165 -3.43 13.41 25.96
C LEU A 165 -2.21 13.35 26.89
N ARG A 166 -1.86 14.47 27.56
CA ARG A 166 -0.75 14.51 28.53
C ARG A 166 -0.98 13.62 29.75
N LEU A 167 -2.21 13.60 30.28
CA LEU A 167 -2.58 12.71 31.39
C LEU A 167 -2.53 11.23 30.95
N ILE A 168 -3.07 10.91 29.79
CA ILE A 168 -3.05 9.55 29.25
C ILE A 168 -1.63 9.07 28.93
N GLN A 169 -0.74 9.95 28.48
CA GLN A 169 0.67 9.63 28.26
C GLN A 169 1.33 9.12 29.55
N GLN A 170 1.13 9.81 30.68
CA GLN A 170 1.67 9.39 31.97
C GLN A 170 1.11 8.02 32.42
N VAL A 171 -0.20 7.79 32.22
CA VAL A 171 -0.82 6.49 32.53
C VAL A 171 -0.24 5.37 31.65
N ALA A 172 -0.06 5.64 30.35
CA ALA A 172 0.53 4.69 29.41
C ALA A 172 1.99 4.35 29.76
N ILE A 173 2.78 5.31 30.21
CA ILE A 173 4.14 5.04 30.73
C ILE A 173 4.08 4.06 31.91
N GLY A 174 3.14 4.24 32.84
CA GLY A 174 2.89 3.27 33.92
C GLY A 174 2.54 1.89 33.39
N LEU A 175 1.57 1.80 32.47
CA LEU A 175 1.18 0.52 31.86
C LEU A 175 2.34 -0.18 31.16
N ALA A 176 3.20 0.55 30.43
CA ALA A 176 4.40 0.00 29.82
C ALA A 176 5.34 -0.63 30.86
N CYS A 177 5.53 0.01 32.04
CA CYS A 177 6.31 -0.55 33.13
C CYS A 177 5.75 -1.87 33.68
N LEU A 178 4.41 -2.02 33.74
CA LEU A 178 3.75 -3.27 34.16
C LEU A 178 3.89 -4.35 33.09
N HIS A 179 3.59 -3.99 31.83
CA HIS A 179 3.59 -4.91 30.70
C HIS A 179 4.98 -5.49 30.44
N ASN A 180 6.04 -4.69 30.60
CA ASN A 180 7.44 -5.14 30.49
C ASN A 180 7.83 -6.19 31.56
N ARG A 181 7.10 -6.25 32.68
CA ARG A 181 7.27 -7.27 33.72
C ARG A 181 6.23 -8.41 33.61
N GLY A 182 5.48 -8.45 32.52
CA GLY A 182 4.45 -9.47 32.26
C GLY A 182 3.20 -9.31 33.13
N VAL A 183 2.99 -8.14 33.75
CA VAL A 183 1.82 -7.83 34.57
C VAL A 183 0.83 -7.00 33.77
N ILE A 184 -0.46 -7.31 33.86
CA ILE A 184 -1.55 -6.59 33.16
C ILE A 184 -2.53 -6.08 34.19
N HIS A 185 -2.92 -4.81 34.08
CA HIS A 185 -3.70 -4.11 35.10
C HIS A 185 -5.14 -4.62 35.22
N ARG A 186 -5.82 -4.85 34.09
CA ARG A 186 -7.19 -5.41 33.95
C ARG A 186 -8.34 -4.56 34.52
N ASP A 187 -8.06 -3.36 35.02
CA ASP A 187 -9.05 -2.46 35.63
C ASP A 187 -8.65 -0.98 35.51
N VAL A 188 -8.18 -0.57 34.33
CA VAL A 188 -7.86 0.83 34.05
C VAL A 188 -9.17 1.61 33.90
N LYS A 189 -9.35 2.65 34.71
CA LYS A 189 -10.54 3.51 34.70
C LYS A 189 -10.27 4.83 35.44
N PRO A 190 -11.08 5.88 35.24
CA PRO A 190 -10.85 7.19 35.89
C PRO A 190 -10.75 7.15 37.43
N SER A 191 -11.44 6.23 38.12
CA SER A 191 -11.36 6.16 39.59
C SER A 191 -10.05 5.59 40.12
N ASN A 192 -9.28 4.90 39.27
CA ASN A 192 -8.01 4.25 39.62
C ASN A 192 -6.79 5.06 39.13
N ILE A 193 -7.02 6.27 38.61
CA ILE A 193 -5.98 7.19 38.17
C ILE A 193 -6.01 8.37 39.13
N LEU A 194 -4.96 8.53 39.94
CA LEU A 194 -4.83 9.61 40.93
C LEU A 194 -3.91 10.70 40.40
N ILE A 195 -4.22 11.96 40.71
CA ILE A 195 -3.45 13.13 40.33
C ILE A 195 -2.92 13.75 41.61
N ASP A 196 -1.60 13.70 41.81
CA ASP A 196 -0.91 14.28 42.97
C ASP A 196 -0.92 15.82 42.85
N THR A 197 -1.68 16.47 43.72
CA THR A 197 -1.88 17.92 43.66
C THR A 197 -0.82 18.71 44.41
N GLU A 198 0.02 18.08 45.24
CA GLU A 198 1.05 18.78 46.03
C GLU A 198 2.33 18.99 45.24
N LYS A 199 2.64 18.08 44.30
CA LYS A 199 3.80 18.20 43.38
C LYS A 199 3.61 19.22 42.25
N LEU A 200 2.54 20.03 42.27
CA LEU A 200 2.27 21.10 41.30
C LEU A 200 3.24 22.31 41.40
N SER A 201 4.12 22.37 42.40
CA SER A 201 4.66 23.67 42.86
C SER A 201 6.12 24.00 42.52
N SER A 202 6.90 23.17 41.80
CA SER A 202 8.37 23.38 41.77
C SER A 202 9.12 23.53 40.45
N HIS A 203 8.58 23.32 39.23
CA HIS A 203 9.49 23.39 38.06
C HIS A 203 9.04 23.93 36.70
N ASP A 204 7.85 24.48 36.48
CA ASP A 204 7.59 25.09 35.16
C ASP A 204 6.72 26.35 35.22
N GLN A 205 7.39 27.50 35.16
CA GLN A 205 6.76 28.82 34.95
C GLN A 205 6.91 29.29 33.49
N SER A 206 7.28 28.41 32.54
CA SER A 206 7.72 28.84 31.20
C SER A 206 6.72 28.65 30.05
N THR A 207 5.53 28.08 30.26
CA THR A 207 4.53 27.89 29.18
C THR A 207 3.16 28.48 29.54
N SER A 208 2.72 29.42 28.72
CA SER A 208 1.54 30.29 28.91
C SER A 208 0.20 29.64 28.52
N HIS A 209 0.08 28.31 28.51
CA HIS A 209 -1.18 27.62 28.23
C HIS A 209 -1.56 26.70 29.40
N GLU A 210 -2.85 26.73 29.74
CA GLU A 210 -3.45 26.33 31.01
C GLU A 210 -3.13 24.92 31.52
N ILE A 211 -3.14 24.81 32.86
CA ILE A 211 -3.02 23.65 33.77
C ILE A 211 -1.59 23.12 34.02
N ALA A 212 -1.05 23.45 35.20
CA ALA A 212 0.01 22.66 35.82
C ALA A 212 -0.57 21.28 36.20
N LEU A 213 -0.52 20.31 35.28
CA LEU A 213 -1.01 18.95 35.53
C LEU A 213 -0.07 18.28 36.54
N GLY A 214 -0.60 17.89 37.71
CA GLY A 214 0.14 17.16 38.73
C GLY A 214 0.61 15.78 38.25
N ALA A 215 1.50 15.14 39.01
CA ALA A 215 2.01 13.81 38.67
C ALA A 215 0.88 12.76 38.74
N VAL A 216 0.71 11.97 37.68
CA VAL A 216 -0.31 10.93 37.60
C VAL A 216 0.20 9.62 38.16
N LYS A 217 -0.62 8.97 39.00
CA LYS A 217 -0.34 7.67 39.61
C LYS A 217 -1.48 6.70 39.34
N LEU A 218 -1.18 5.60 38.65
CA LEU A 218 -2.09 4.48 38.46
C LEU A 218 -2.09 3.60 39.72
N THR A 219 -3.28 3.38 40.28
CA THR A 219 -3.50 2.60 41.51
C THR A 219 -4.44 1.42 41.26
N ASP A 220 -4.62 0.57 42.26
CA ASP A 220 -5.58 -0.55 42.24
C ASP A 220 -5.38 -1.51 41.05
N LEU A 221 -4.23 -2.20 41.05
CA LEU A 221 -3.70 -3.11 40.02
C LEU A 221 -4.53 -4.40 39.73
N GLY A 222 -5.86 -4.34 39.83
CA GLY A 222 -6.75 -5.47 39.56
C GLY A 222 -6.57 -6.69 40.49
N LEU A 223 -5.72 -6.57 41.52
CA LEU A 223 -5.32 -7.64 42.43
C LEU A 223 -6.50 -8.38 43.06
N ALA A 224 -7.56 -7.64 43.40
CA ALA A 224 -8.76 -8.18 44.00
C ALA A 224 -9.60 -9.05 43.04
N ARG A 225 -9.49 -8.87 41.70
CA ARG A 225 -10.14 -9.77 40.72
C ARG A 225 -9.51 -11.16 40.70
N MET A 226 -8.26 -11.27 41.14
CA MET A 226 -7.51 -12.54 41.13
C MET A 226 -7.85 -13.44 42.31
N ILE A 227 -8.26 -12.84 43.43
CA ILE A 227 -8.70 -13.51 44.66
C ILE A 227 -9.94 -14.40 44.42
N ARG A 228 -10.73 -14.17 43.37
CA ARG A 228 -11.96 -14.95 43.11
C ARG A 228 -11.78 -16.18 42.20
N SER A 229 -10.68 -16.29 41.45
CA SER A 229 -10.39 -17.33 40.43
C SER A 229 -11.49 -17.57 39.37
N VAL A 230 -11.02 -17.79 38.14
CA VAL A 230 -11.75 -17.81 36.86
C VAL A 230 -12.47 -19.17 36.61
N GLU A 231 -12.94 -19.87 37.64
CA GLU A 231 -13.63 -21.15 37.42
C GLU A 231 -15.12 -21.02 37.08
N SER A 232 -15.71 -19.83 37.22
CA SER A 232 -17.02 -19.53 36.64
C SER A 232 -17.30 -18.04 36.74
N ILE A 233 -17.01 -17.29 35.67
CA ILE A 233 -17.96 -16.24 35.27
C ILE A 233 -19.08 -16.98 34.54
N GLU A 234 -19.78 -17.86 35.26
CA GLU A 234 -21.05 -18.37 34.78
C GLU A 234 -22.04 -17.20 34.91
N LEU A 235 -22.64 -16.82 33.79
CA LEU A 235 -23.86 -16.00 33.72
C LEU A 235 -25.04 -16.78 34.33
N THR A 236 -24.89 -17.33 35.54
CA THR A 236 -25.96 -18.05 36.24
C THR A 236 -26.71 -17.08 37.12
N HIS A 237 -27.91 -16.68 36.66
CA HIS A 237 -29.17 -16.35 37.35
C HIS A 237 -29.20 -15.56 38.68
N THR A 238 -28.08 -15.17 39.27
CA THR A 238 -27.99 -14.26 40.41
C THR A 238 -27.36 -12.95 39.92
N ASN A 239 -28.12 -11.86 39.99
CA ASN A 239 -27.80 -10.49 39.58
C ASN A 239 -26.56 -9.83 40.26
N ALA A 240 -25.52 -10.60 40.59
CA ALA A 240 -24.33 -10.12 41.29
C ALA A 240 -23.11 -10.11 40.35
N VAL A 241 -23.14 -9.28 39.30
CA VAL A 241 -21.90 -8.87 38.63
C VAL A 241 -21.21 -7.87 39.57
N VAL A 242 -20.08 -8.26 40.16
CA VAL A 242 -19.27 -7.35 40.97
C VAL A 242 -18.42 -6.49 40.04
N GLY A 243 -18.85 -5.23 39.87
CA GLY A 243 -18.18 -4.20 39.07
C GLY A 243 -18.95 -3.89 37.78
N THR A 244 -19.25 -2.61 37.55
CA THR A 244 -19.90 -2.16 36.31
C THR A 244 -18.93 -2.34 35.13
N PRO A 245 -19.29 -3.03 34.03
CA PRO A 245 -18.39 -3.33 32.91
C PRO A 245 -18.01 -2.12 32.02
N ARG A 246 -18.22 -0.89 32.50
CA ARG A 246 -18.12 0.39 31.75
C ARG A 246 -16.81 0.62 30.98
N TYR A 247 -15.71 0.01 31.41
CA TYR A 247 -14.40 0.16 30.77
C TYR A 247 -13.80 -1.19 30.35
N MET A 248 -14.54 -2.28 30.56
CA MET A 248 -13.98 -3.62 30.42
C MET A 248 -13.80 -3.99 28.95
N ALA A 249 -12.64 -4.57 28.63
CA ALA A 249 -12.35 -5.01 27.28
C ALA A 249 -13.23 -6.22 26.88
N PRO A 250 -13.64 -6.33 25.60
CA PRO A 250 -14.53 -7.39 25.11
C PRO A 250 -14.03 -8.82 25.41
N GLU A 251 -12.72 -9.04 25.26
CA GLU A 251 -12.05 -10.31 25.50
C GLU A 251 -12.01 -10.71 26.98
N ILE A 252 -12.20 -9.77 27.90
CA ILE A 252 -12.32 -10.06 29.33
C ILE A 252 -13.76 -10.46 29.68
N LEU A 253 -14.75 -9.89 28.98
CA LEU A 253 -16.16 -10.19 29.19
C LEU A 253 -16.56 -11.55 28.61
N ALA A 254 -16.07 -11.87 27.41
CA ALA A 254 -16.37 -13.13 26.73
C ALA A 254 -15.10 -13.74 26.11
N PRO A 255 -14.20 -14.34 26.92
CA PRO A 255 -12.94 -14.91 26.43
C PRO A 255 -13.12 -15.97 25.34
N GLU A 256 -14.26 -16.68 25.37
CA GLU A 256 -14.59 -17.73 24.39
C GLU A 256 -14.83 -17.19 22.97
N LEU A 257 -15.20 -15.92 22.82
CA LEU A 257 -15.43 -15.29 21.51
C LEU A 257 -14.13 -14.88 20.79
N PHE A 258 -12.99 -14.84 21.49
CA PHE A 258 -11.74 -14.27 20.98
C PHE A 258 -10.56 -15.27 20.96
N SER A 259 -10.86 -16.55 20.66
CA SER A 259 -9.94 -17.71 20.67
C SER A 259 -8.44 -17.40 20.63
N GLY A 260 -7.70 -17.74 21.70
CA GLY A 260 -6.23 -17.70 21.68
C GLY A 260 -5.58 -17.92 23.05
N GLU A 261 -5.98 -17.17 24.07
CA GLU A 261 -5.42 -17.30 25.41
C GLU A 261 -6.48 -17.03 26.48
N LYS A 262 -6.58 -17.90 27.50
CA LYS A 262 -7.50 -17.73 28.64
C LYS A 262 -7.09 -16.59 29.59
N ARG A 263 -6.18 -15.71 29.17
CA ARG A 263 -5.55 -14.67 30.01
C ARG A 263 -5.64 -13.32 29.29
N ALA A 264 -5.90 -12.26 30.06
CA ALA A 264 -5.82 -10.89 29.56
C ALA A 264 -4.46 -10.64 28.89
N THR A 265 -4.42 -9.79 27.86
CA THR A 265 -3.19 -9.31 27.18
C THR A 265 -3.04 -7.78 27.40
N PRO A 266 -1.86 -7.17 27.13
CA PRO A 266 -1.67 -5.71 27.14
C PRO A 266 -2.75 -4.91 26.41
N ALA A 267 -3.30 -5.48 25.32
CA ALA A 267 -4.37 -4.89 24.55
C ALA A 267 -5.62 -4.59 25.39
N ALA A 268 -5.92 -5.39 26.42
CA ALA A 268 -7.08 -5.18 27.30
C ALA A 268 -6.96 -3.88 28.12
N ASP A 269 -5.76 -3.55 28.58
CA ASP A 269 -5.50 -2.30 29.28
C ASP A 269 -5.59 -1.11 28.31
N LEU A 270 -5.13 -1.28 27.06
CA LEU A 270 -5.26 -0.26 26.01
C LEU A 270 -6.72 0.03 25.66
N TYR A 271 -7.61 -0.96 25.62
CA TYR A 271 -9.04 -0.71 25.43
C TYR A 271 -9.63 0.10 26.59
N SER A 272 -9.29 -0.29 27.81
CA SER A 272 -9.75 0.36 29.04
C SER A 272 -9.23 1.81 29.13
N LEU A 273 -7.98 2.04 28.69
CA LEU A 273 -7.37 3.36 28.54
C LEU A 273 -8.06 4.19 27.45
N GLY A 274 -8.45 3.58 26.32
CA GLY A 274 -9.20 4.25 25.26
C GLY A 274 -10.60 4.68 25.71
N ALA A 275 -11.28 3.84 26.49
CA ALA A 275 -12.55 4.19 27.11
C ALA A 275 -12.41 5.32 28.14
N THR A 276 -11.30 5.33 28.88
CA THR A 276 -10.95 6.41 29.82
C THR A 276 -10.70 7.74 29.07
N LEU A 277 -9.90 7.72 28.00
CA LEU A 277 -9.64 8.91 27.16
C LEU A 277 -10.93 9.43 26.53
N PHE A 278 -11.82 8.55 26.07
CA PHE A 278 -13.13 8.95 25.56
C PHE A 278 -13.95 9.69 26.63
N GLU A 279 -14.00 9.19 27.86
CA GLU A 279 -14.73 9.87 28.94
C GLU A 279 -14.09 11.19 29.34
N MET A 280 -12.76 11.29 29.32
CA MET A 280 -12.06 12.56 29.55
C MET A 280 -12.49 13.63 28.54
N LEU A 281 -12.63 13.26 27.26
CA LEU A 281 -12.93 14.19 26.18
C LEU A 281 -14.43 14.50 26.06
N THR A 282 -15.32 13.58 26.46
CA THR A 282 -16.77 13.74 26.30
C THR A 282 -17.54 13.97 27.59
N GLY A 283 -16.92 13.72 28.75
CA GLY A 283 -17.56 13.72 30.06
C GLY A 283 -18.44 12.51 30.37
N ARG A 284 -18.54 11.54 29.45
CA ARG A 284 -19.33 10.31 29.62
C ARG A 284 -18.60 9.09 29.04
N PRO A 285 -18.81 7.88 29.55
CA PRO A 285 -18.18 6.68 28.99
C PRO A 285 -18.65 6.43 27.54
N PRO A 286 -17.88 5.68 26.74
CA PRO A 286 -18.20 5.42 25.33
C PRO A 286 -19.49 4.64 25.14
N LEU A 287 -19.87 3.81 26.10
CA LEU A 287 -21.02 2.92 26.02
C LEU A 287 -21.83 3.00 27.33
N GLU A 288 -23.15 3.07 27.19
CA GLU A 288 -24.10 3.12 28.29
C GLU A 288 -25.29 2.22 27.97
N ALA A 289 -25.82 1.51 28.98
CA ALA A 289 -27.01 0.69 28.85
C ALA A 289 -27.80 0.66 30.16
N ASN A 290 -29.10 0.36 30.06
CA ASN A 290 -30.00 0.29 31.20
C ASN A 290 -29.84 -0.97 32.07
N SER A 291 -28.96 -1.90 31.67
CA SER A 291 -28.65 -3.12 32.42
C SER A 291 -27.18 -3.51 32.27
N LEU A 292 -26.65 -4.27 33.24
CA LEU A 292 -25.25 -4.75 33.20
C LEU A 292 -25.00 -5.71 32.05
N ILE A 293 -25.99 -6.55 31.72
CA ILE A 293 -25.93 -7.47 30.57
C ILE A 293 -25.95 -6.67 29.27
N GLY A 294 -26.86 -5.70 29.15
CA GLY A 294 -26.90 -4.81 27.99
C GLY A 294 -25.58 -4.05 27.80
N LEU A 295 -24.96 -3.58 28.88
CA LEU A 295 -23.68 -2.91 28.79
C LEU A 295 -22.56 -3.86 28.35
N ALA A 296 -22.57 -5.12 28.80
CA ALA A 296 -21.64 -6.12 28.31
C ALA A 296 -21.84 -6.38 26.80
N ASP A 297 -23.09 -6.50 26.33
CA ASP A 297 -23.41 -6.64 24.91
C ASP A 297 -22.93 -5.44 24.07
N GLU A 298 -23.09 -4.21 24.57
CA GLU A 298 -22.56 -3.01 23.92
C GLU A 298 -21.03 -3.09 23.78
N HIS A 299 -20.34 -3.52 24.84
CA HIS A 299 -18.89 -3.71 24.79
C HIS A 299 -18.50 -4.81 23.80
N LEU A 300 -19.27 -5.89 23.68
CA LEU A 300 -18.98 -7.00 22.76
C LEU A 300 -19.28 -6.66 21.29
N TYR A 301 -20.39 -5.96 20.99
CA TYR A 301 -20.95 -5.91 19.65
C TYR A 301 -21.18 -4.51 19.08
N ALA A 302 -21.35 -3.49 19.92
CA ALA A 302 -21.70 -2.16 19.41
C ALA A 302 -20.53 -1.49 18.68
N ARG A 303 -20.83 -0.71 17.64
CA ARG A 303 -19.78 0.02 16.91
C ARG A 303 -19.11 1.03 17.85
N PRO A 304 -17.77 1.18 17.83
CA PRO A 304 -17.09 2.23 18.59
C PRO A 304 -17.67 3.61 18.25
N PRO A 305 -18.02 4.44 19.25
CA PRO A 305 -18.52 5.79 19.02
C PRO A 305 -17.46 6.65 18.32
N GLN A 306 -17.88 7.42 17.32
CA GLN A 306 -17.02 8.37 16.61
C GLN A 306 -16.92 9.66 17.42
N LEU A 307 -15.72 9.99 17.90
CA LEU A 307 -15.50 11.07 18.85
C LEU A 307 -15.72 12.46 18.23
N ASP A 308 -15.36 12.61 16.96
CA ASP A 308 -15.55 13.81 16.13
C ASP A 308 -17.02 14.11 15.80
N ALA A 309 -17.90 13.11 15.90
CA ALA A 309 -19.35 13.32 15.81
C ALA A 309 -19.97 13.81 17.14
N ILE A 310 -19.24 13.70 18.26
CA ILE A 310 -19.75 13.98 19.61
C ILE A 310 -19.15 15.28 20.17
N VAL A 311 -17.86 15.52 19.96
CA VAL A 311 -17.13 16.69 20.47
C VAL A 311 -16.69 17.55 19.30
N ALA A 312 -17.37 18.68 19.11
CA ALA A 312 -16.98 19.66 18.10
C ALA A 312 -15.60 20.26 18.46
N GLY A 313 -14.62 20.10 17.56
CA GLY A 313 -13.27 20.67 17.72
C GLY A 313 -12.20 19.68 18.20
N VAL A 314 -12.55 18.41 18.46
CA VAL A 314 -11.52 17.37 18.66
C VAL A 314 -10.76 17.12 17.37
N SER A 315 -9.45 16.96 17.46
CA SER A 315 -8.60 16.71 16.30
C SER A 315 -8.87 15.30 15.75
N LYS A 316 -8.83 15.20 14.43
CA LYS A 316 -9.04 13.94 13.72
C LYS A 316 -8.05 12.83 14.13
N PRO A 317 -6.75 13.12 14.34
CA PRO A 317 -5.81 12.12 14.87
C PRO A 317 -6.25 11.54 16.23
N VAL A 318 -6.78 12.37 17.13
CA VAL A 318 -7.27 11.90 18.44
C VAL A 318 -8.55 11.07 18.30
N SER A 319 -9.48 11.45 17.42
CA SER A 319 -10.66 10.62 17.12
C SER A 319 -10.25 9.23 16.58
N GLN A 320 -9.28 9.18 15.66
CA GLN A 320 -8.74 7.93 15.11
C GLN A 320 -7.99 7.10 16.16
N LEU A 321 -7.21 7.75 17.03
CA LEU A 321 -6.49 7.11 18.14
C LEU A 321 -7.48 6.38 19.05
N VAL A 322 -8.52 7.09 19.51
CA VAL A 322 -9.56 6.52 20.39
C VAL A 322 -10.32 5.40 19.69
N ALA A 323 -10.68 5.56 18.42
CA ALA A 323 -11.35 4.52 17.64
C ALA A 323 -10.51 3.24 17.53
N LYS A 324 -9.19 3.37 17.32
CA LYS A 324 -8.25 2.23 17.27
C LYS A 324 -8.13 1.54 18.63
N MET A 325 -8.08 2.29 19.74
CA MET A 325 -8.04 1.73 21.09
C MET A 325 -9.34 0.99 21.46
N LEU A 326 -10.49 1.50 21.02
CA LEU A 326 -11.82 0.91 21.26
C LEU A 326 -12.21 -0.19 20.26
N ALA A 327 -11.29 -0.63 19.40
CA ALA A 327 -11.54 -1.73 18.48
C ALA A 327 -11.86 -3.02 19.25
N LYS A 328 -12.91 -3.72 18.82
CA LYS A 328 -13.43 -4.90 19.55
C LYS A 328 -12.42 -6.03 19.59
N SER A 329 -11.83 -6.37 18.44
CA SER A 329 -10.73 -7.32 18.37
C SER A 329 -9.46 -6.71 18.97
N PRO A 330 -8.79 -7.39 19.92
CA PRO A 330 -7.48 -6.98 20.43
C PRO A 330 -6.44 -6.78 19.32
N THR A 331 -6.48 -7.59 18.26
CA THR A 331 -5.55 -7.52 17.12
C THR A 331 -5.73 -6.30 16.23
N HIS A 332 -6.85 -5.57 16.38
CA HIS A 332 -7.10 -4.32 15.66
C HIS A 332 -6.68 -3.09 16.47
N ARG A 333 -6.21 -3.28 17.71
CA ARG A 333 -5.64 -2.22 18.56
C ARG A 333 -4.13 -2.13 18.33
N PHE A 334 -3.44 -1.39 19.20
CA PHE A 334 -1.98 -1.41 19.25
C PHE A 334 -1.46 -2.76 19.76
N VAL A 335 -0.34 -3.21 19.21
CA VAL A 335 0.28 -4.49 19.59
C VAL A 335 0.70 -4.43 21.05
N ASP A 336 1.27 -3.31 21.47
CA ASP A 336 1.60 -3.00 22.86
C ASP A 336 1.46 -1.50 23.18
N VAL A 337 1.78 -1.13 24.42
CA VAL A 337 1.69 0.26 24.89
C VAL A 337 2.78 1.16 24.31
N HIS A 338 3.92 0.62 23.86
CA HIS A 338 4.99 1.43 23.25
C HIS A 338 4.55 1.92 21.86
N ASP A 339 3.92 1.05 21.07
CA ASP A 339 3.32 1.45 19.78
C ASP A 339 2.29 2.57 19.95
N PHE A 340 1.49 2.51 21.02
CA PHE A 340 0.56 3.57 21.37
C PHE A 340 1.27 4.88 21.74
N LEU A 341 2.31 4.81 22.58
CA LEU A 341 3.08 5.98 23.03
C LEU A 341 3.74 6.72 21.86
N VAL A 342 4.34 6.00 20.90
CA VAL A 342 4.94 6.59 19.70
C VAL A 342 3.93 7.43 18.92
N VAL A 343 2.72 6.89 18.73
CA VAL A 343 1.65 7.61 18.02
C VAL A 343 1.14 8.80 18.85
N LEU A 344 0.98 8.63 20.15
CA LEU A 344 0.54 9.70 21.05
C LEU A 344 1.53 10.88 21.08
N GLU A 345 2.83 10.59 21.12
CA GLU A 345 3.90 11.59 21.09
C GLU A 345 3.91 12.38 19.78
N ALA A 346 3.74 11.70 18.64
CA ALA A 346 3.62 12.36 17.34
C ALA A 346 2.38 13.27 17.28
N ILE A 347 1.23 12.85 17.85
CA ILE A 347 0.03 13.72 17.94
C ILE A 347 0.33 14.95 18.79
N LEU A 348 0.94 14.78 19.96
CA LEU A 348 1.30 15.87 20.86
C LEU A 348 2.31 16.85 20.23
N ALA A 349 3.20 16.36 19.37
CA ALA A 349 4.18 17.15 18.63
C ALA A 349 3.59 17.83 17.36
N GLY A 350 2.33 17.53 17.00
CA GLY A 350 1.73 18.01 15.75
C GLY A 350 2.33 17.37 14.49
N GLU A 351 3.01 16.23 14.65
CA GLU A 351 3.61 15.47 13.55
C GLU A 351 2.55 14.60 12.83
N PRO A 352 2.72 14.35 11.53
CA PRO A 352 1.81 13.49 10.78
C PRO A 352 1.83 12.07 11.34
N THR A 353 0.70 11.62 11.89
CA THR A 353 0.53 10.26 12.41
C THR A 353 -0.10 9.34 11.38
N ARG A 354 0.57 8.22 11.09
CA ARG A 354 0.02 7.12 10.28
C ARG A 354 -0.94 6.26 11.11
N LEU A 355 -1.99 6.89 11.63
CA LEU A 355 -3.15 6.18 12.16
C LEU A 355 -4.03 5.75 11.00
N GLU A 356 -3.56 4.77 10.22
CA GLU A 356 -4.44 4.09 9.28
C GLU A 356 -5.51 3.37 10.10
N THR A 357 -6.71 3.97 10.18
CA THR A 357 -7.92 3.15 10.22
C THR A 357 -8.01 2.58 8.82
N THR A 358 -7.37 1.44 8.59
CA THR A 358 -7.42 0.75 7.30
C THR A 358 -8.88 0.32 7.09
N GLY A 359 -9.68 1.22 6.53
CA GLY A 359 -11.05 0.98 6.11
C GLY A 359 -11.10 0.08 4.88
N LEU A 360 -10.33 -1.01 4.86
CA LEU A 360 -10.30 -2.00 3.79
C LEU A 360 -10.95 -3.33 4.21
N VAL A 361 -11.43 -3.46 5.45
CA VAL A 361 -12.17 -4.67 5.87
C VAL A 361 -13.67 -4.38 5.85
N ARG A 362 -14.35 -4.79 4.78
CA ARG A 362 -15.80 -5.03 4.84
C ARG A 362 -16.03 -6.21 5.80
N GLN A 363 -16.43 -5.92 7.04
CA GLN A 363 -16.91 -6.95 7.96
C GLN A 363 -18.29 -7.42 7.47
N SER A 364 -18.41 -8.70 7.16
CA SER A 364 -19.72 -9.34 7.00
C SER A 364 -20.33 -9.60 8.37
N GLU A 365 -21.60 -9.21 8.57
CA GLU A 365 -22.38 -9.62 9.74
C GLU A 365 -22.48 -11.16 9.78
N GLY A 366 -21.86 -11.82 10.77
CA GLY A 366 -21.83 -13.28 10.89
C GLY A 366 -20.63 -13.84 11.67
N GLU A 367 -20.41 -15.17 11.59
CA GLU A 367 -19.25 -15.86 12.21
C GLU A 367 -17.93 -15.13 11.95
N ALA A 368 -17.07 -15.05 12.97
CA ALA A 368 -15.75 -14.42 12.83
C ALA A 368 -14.91 -15.12 11.73
N PRO A 369 -14.32 -14.37 10.79
CA PRO A 369 -13.47 -14.95 9.76
C PRO A 369 -12.22 -15.58 10.38
N LEU A 370 -11.66 -16.59 9.70
CA LEU A 370 -10.35 -17.11 10.03
C LEU A 370 -9.29 -16.15 9.48
N THR A 371 -8.53 -15.53 10.37
CA THR A 371 -7.47 -14.57 10.02
C THR A 371 -6.10 -15.23 10.06
N PHE A 372 -5.30 -14.97 9.03
CA PHE A 372 -3.89 -15.34 8.94
C PHE A 372 -3.07 -14.10 8.67
N GLU A 373 -1.96 -13.93 9.39
CA GLU A 373 -1.07 -12.79 9.24
C GLU A 373 0.36 -13.26 9.02
N LEU A 374 1.06 -12.54 8.15
CA LEU A 374 2.47 -12.71 7.88
C LEU A 374 3.12 -11.33 7.96
N VAL A 375 4.12 -11.22 8.83
CA VAL A 375 4.95 -10.01 8.96
C VAL A 375 6.35 -10.35 8.45
N CYS A 376 6.83 -9.57 7.48
CA CYS A 376 8.17 -9.70 6.92
C CYS A 376 8.93 -8.39 7.08
N GLU A 377 10.11 -8.46 7.69
CA GLU A 377 11.04 -7.34 7.77
C GLU A 377 11.96 -7.38 6.54
N MET A 378 11.90 -6.34 5.72
CA MET A 378 12.64 -6.21 4.47
C MET A 378 13.66 -5.08 4.54
N GLN A 379 14.77 -5.22 3.82
CA GLN A 379 15.88 -4.26 3.82
C GLN A 379 15.63 -3.08 2.87
N ALA A 380 14.92 -3.31 1.78
CA ALA A 380 14.61 -2.29 0.77
C ALA A 380 13.47 -1.36 1.20
N SER A 381 13.42 -0.16 0.63
CA SER A 381 12.38 0.85 0.91
C SER A 381 11.01 0.44 0.35
N PRO A 382 9.90 1.01 0.86
CA PRO A 382 8.56 0.62 0.42
C PRO A 382 8.35 0.77 -1.09
N SER A 383 8.89 1.84 -1.70
CA SER A 383 8.78 2.08 -3.15
C SER A 383 9.50 1.02 -3.98
N VAL A 384 10.64 0.50 -3.52
CA VAL A 384 11.37 -0.58 -4.21
C VAL A 384 10.66 -1.91 -4.05
N VAL A 385 10.22 -2.22 -2.82
CA VAL A 385 9.46 -3.45 -2.52
C VAL A 385 8.15 -3.49 -3.30
N TRP A 386 7.45 -2.34 -3.41
CA TRP A 386 6.19 -2.19 -4.13
C TRP A 386 6.27 -2.66 -5.58
N GLN A 387 7.38 -2.40 -6.29
CA GLN A 387 7.57 -2.80 -7.69
C GLN A 387 7.44 -4.31 -7.92
N TYR A 388 7.65 -5.11 -6.86
CA TYR A 388 7.54 -6.57 -6.91
C TYR A 388 6.27 -7.07 -6.25
N VAL A 389 5.98 -6.58 -5.04
CA VAL A 389 4.83 -7.08 -4.26
C VAL A 389 3.49 -6.69 -4.87
N SER A 390 3.41 -5.58 -5.60
CA SER A 390 2.20 -5.17 -6.34
C SER A 390 1.91 -6.04 -7.58
N ASN A 391 2.86 -6.87 -8.03
CA ASN A 391 2.68 -7.81 -9.13
C ASN A 391 1.96 -9.08 -8.66
N THR A 392 0.68 -8.90 -8.35
CA THR A 392 -0.20 -9.96 -7.82
C THR A 392 -0.30 -11.19 -8.73
N ASP A 393 -0.20 -11.02 -10.05
CA ASP A 393 -0.19 -12.15 -10.99
C ASP A 393 1.04 -13.04 -10.79
N ARG A 394 2.23 -12.44 -10.73
CA ARG A 394 3.49 -13.18 -10.47
C ARG A 394 3.57 -13.73 -9.05
N MET A 395 3.12 -12.96 -8.06
CA MET A 395 3.04 -13.41 -6.67
C MET A 395 2.16 -14.66 -6.56
N ASN A 396 0.96 -14.63 -7.15
CA ASN A 396 0.01 -15.76 -7.10
C ASN A 396 0.57 -17.00 -7.80
N HIS A 397 1.21 -16.86 -8.96
CA HIS A 397 1.90 -17.97 -9.63
C HIS A 397 3.01 -18.57 -8.75
N ALA A 398 3.87 -17.71 -8.19
CA ALA A 398 5.03 -18.14 -7.40
C ALA A 398 4.66 -18.85 -6.08
N VAL A 399 3.48 -18.56 -5.54
CA VAL A 399 2.92 -19.28 -4.38
C VAL A 399 2.06 -20.48 -4.76
N GLU A 400 2.06 -20.88 -6.05
CA GLU A 400 1.34 -22.03 -6.60
C GLU A 400 -0.18 -21.95 -6.46
N LEU A 401 -0.76 -20.74 -6.50
CA LEU A 401 -2.20 -20.57 -6.62
C LEU A 401 -2.68 -20.98 -8.02
N PRO A 402 -3.92 -21.47 -8.19
CA PRO A 402 -4.43 -21.86 -9.49
C PRO A 402 -4.59 -20.66 -10.42
N ALA A 403 -4.46 -20.91 -11.72
CA ALA A 403 -4.91 -19.98 -12.75
C ALA A 403 -6.42 -19.70 -12.63
N VAL A 404 -6.81 -18.50 -13.04
CA VAL A 404 -8.17 -17.98 -12.91
C VAL A 404 -8.75 -17.68 -14.29
N GLU A 405 -9.94 -18.22 -14.56
CA GLU A 405 -10.74 -17.85 -15.72
C GLU A 405 -11.60 -16.64 -15.38
N TYR A 406 -11.50 -15.58 -16.19
CA TYR A 406 -12.20 -14.33 -15.97
C TYR A 406 -13.35 -14.14 -16.95
N SER A 407 -14.50 -13.74 -16.44
CA SER A 407 -15.63 -13.22 -17.20
C SER A 407 -16.12 -11.92 -16.58
N ILE A 408 -16.67 -11.05 -17.41
CA ILE A 408 -17.05 -9.70 -16.99
C ILE A 408 -18.53 -9.51 -17.19
N ALA A 409 -19.19 -9.10 -16.12
CA ALA A 409 -20.53 -8.57 -16.18
C ALA A 409 -20.47 -7.06 -15.96
N SER A 410 -21.09 -6.31 -16.87
CA SER A 410 -21.44 -4.92 -16.60
C SER A 410 -22.56 -4.94 -15.56
N GLY A 411 -22.26 -4.52 -14.33
CA GLY A 411 -23.25 -4.39 -13.28
C GLY A 411 -24.16 -3.18 -13.50
N ASP A 412 -25.21 -3.09 -12.69
CA ASP A 412 -26.08 -1.91 -12.66
C ASP A 412 -25.24 -0.64 -12.36
N GLN A 413 -25.61 0.46 -13.02
CA GLN A 413 -24.94 1.78 -12.87
C GLN A 413 -23.47 1.87 -13.31
N GLY A 414 -23.01 0.98 -14.20
CA GLY A 414 -21.67 1.07 -14.80
C GLY A 414 -20.54 0.52 -13.93
N THR A 415 -20.86 -0.16 -12.83
CA THR A 415 -19.86 -0.88 -12.02
C THR A 415 -19.45 -2.18 -12.69
N MET A 416 -18.15 -2.40 -12.86
CA MET A 416 -17.61 -3.60 -13.49
C MET A 416 -17.47 -4.70 -12.44
N ARG A 417 -18.21 -5.82 -12.59
CA ARG A 417 -18.04 -7.00 -11.73
C ARG A 417 -17.27 -8.07 -12.47
N ARG A 418 -16.18 -8.53 -11.85
CA ARG A 418 -15.35 -9.63 -12.38
C ARG A 418 -15.82 -10.93 -11.77
N HIS A 419 -16.32 -11.82 -12.61
CA HIS A 419 -16.67 -13.18 -12.26
C HIS A 419 -15.48 -14.08 -12.56
N CYS A 420 -15.04 -14.82 -11.55
CA CYS A 420 -13.82 -15.59 -11.59
C CYS A 420 -14.14 -17.07 -11.31
N GLU A 421 -13.51 -17.98 -12.05
CA GLU A 421 -13.55 -19.41 -11.79
C GLU A 421 -12.13 -20.00 -11.70
N ALA A 422 -11.89 -20.88 -10.74
CA ALA A 422 -10.65 -21.65 -10.64
C ALA A 422 -10.91 -23.06 -10.12
N ARG A 423 -10.05 -24.01 -10.50
CA ARG A 423 -10.13 -25.40 -10.05
C ARG A 423 -8.89 -25.80 -9.26
N VAL A 424 -9.10 -26.37 -8.07
CA VAL A 424 -8.02 -26.86 -7.20
C VAL A 424 -8.36 -28.26 -6.73
N ALA A 425 -7.51 -29.24 -7.06
CA ALA A 425 -7.67 -30.63 -6.63
C ALA A 425 -9.08 -31.21 -6.88
N GLY A 426 -9.69 -30.88 -8.02
CA GLY A 426 -11.03 -31.31 -8.41
C GLY A 426 -12.19 -30.49 -7.84
N LEU A 427 -11.93 -29.53 -6.94
CA LEU A 427 -12.93 -28.58 -6.44
C LEU A 427 -12.97 -27.34 -7.33
N THR A 428 -14.18 -26.89 -7.66
CA THR A 428 -14.40 -25.64 -8.41
C THR A 428 -14.74 -24.52 -7.44
N PHE A 429 -14.09 -23.37 -7.62
CA PHE A 429 -14.33 -22.14 -6.90
C PHE A 429 -14.85 -21.12 -7.90
N SER A 430 -15.97 -20.48 -7.57
CA SER A 430 -16.51 -19.39 -8.37
C SER A 430 -16.79 -18.22 -7.46
N TRP A 431 -16.29 -17.04 -7.81
CA TRP A 431 -16.43 -15.83 -7.00
C TRP A 431 -16.61 -14.58 -7.84
N VAL A 432 -17.14 -13.55 -7.20
CA VAL A 432 -17.08 -12.18 -7.70
C VAL A 432 -15.91 -11.49 -7.00
N GLU A 433 -15.02 -10.90 -7.80
CA GLU A 433 -13.91 -10.09 -7.33
C GLU A 433 -14.31 -8.62 -7.35
N GLU A 434 -14.27 -7.98 -6.19
CA GLU A 434 -14.48 -6.55 -6.06
C GLU A 434 -13.28 -5.77 -6.66
N PRO A 435 -13.45 -4.51 -7.09
CA PRO A 435 -12.34 -3.67 -7.50
C PRO A 435 -11.23 -3.67 -6.44
N PHE A 436 -9.99 -3.90 -6.88
CA PHE A 436 -8.83 -3.75 -6.00
C PHE A 436 -8.77 -2.31 -5.49
N GLU A 437 -8.48 -2.15 -4.21
CA GLU A 437 -8.14 -0.85 -3.63
C GLU A 437 -6.65 -0.80 -3.35
N TRP A 438 -5.98 0.30 -3.71
CA TRP A 438 -4.56 0.50 -3.40
C TRP A 438 -4.18 1.97 -3.30
N ILE A 439 -3.09 2.20 -2.57
CA ILE A 439 -2.36 3.46 -2.48
C ILE A 439 -0.89 3.11 -2.67
N GLU A 440 -0.29 3.51 -3.79
CA GLU A 440 1.13 3.32 -4.06
C GLU A 440 1.98 4.28 -3.19
N PRO A 441 3.08 3.82 -2.57
CA PRO A 441 3.59 2.43 -2.47
C PRO A 441 3.14 1.70 -1.18
N ASN A 442 2.11 2.17 -0.49
CA ASN A 442 1.80 1.79 0.88
C ASN A 442 0.97 0.52 1.00
N SER A 443 -0.09 0.32 0.21
CA SER A 443 -0.99 -0.81 0.44
C SER A 443 -1.84 -1.19 -0.75
N PHE A 444 -2.27 -2.44 -0.80
CA PHE A 444 -3.37 -2.88 -1.65
C PHE A 444 -4.22 -3.95 -0.98
N SER A 445 -5.48 -4.07 -1.39
CA SER A 445 -6.39 -5.11 -0.92
C SER A 445 -7.36 -5.57 -2.01
N VAL A 446 -7.85 -6.79 -1.86
CA VAL A 446 -8.89 -7.37 -2.70
C VAL A 446 -9.86 -8.20 -1.87
N VAL A 447 -11.15 -8.02 -2.14
CA VAL A 447 -12.24 -8.81 -1.56
C VAL A 447 -12.81 -9.74 -2.62
N ARG A 448 -12.98 -11.01 -2.26
CA ARG A 448 -13.57 -12.04 -3.11
C ARG A 448 -14.79 -12.64 -2.42
N SER A 449 -15.93 -12.56 -3.09
CA SER A 449 -17.21 -13.12 -2.60
C SER A 449 -17.55 -14.38 -3.39
N PHE A 450 -17.44 -15.53 -2.74
CA PHE A 450 -17.60 -16.84 -3.40
C PHE A 450 -19.08 -17.18 -3.56
N SER A 451 -19.52 -17.34 -4.80
CA SER A 451 -20.86 -17.86 -5.13
C SER A 451 -20.88 -19.40 -5.02
N HIS A 452 -19.80 -20.06 -5.44
CA HIS A 452 -19.63 -21.52 -5.37
C HIS A 452 -18.31 -21.92 -4.71
N GLY A 453 -18.34 -23.04 -3.99
CA GLY A 453 -17.19 -23.59 -3.28
C GLY A 453 -17.35 -23.59 -1.74
N PRO A 454 -16.29 -24.01 -1.02
CA PRO A 454 -16.33 -24.18 0.43
C PRO A 454 -16.16 -22.86 1.22
N LEU A 455 -15.95 -21.73 0.54
CA LEU A 455 -15.77 -20.41 1.14
C LEU A 455 -17.00 -19.53 0.90
N LEU A 456 -17.18 -18.52 1.75
CA LEU A 456 -18.17 -17.43 1.56
C LEU A 456 -17.47 -16.16 1.08
N SER A 457 -16.39 -15.77 1.75
CA SER A 457 -15.58 -14.63 1.35
C SER A 457 -14.10 -14.85 1.69
N ALA A 458 -13.23 -14.15 0.98
CA ALA A 458 -11.83 -14.01 1.34
C ALA A 458 -11.35 -12.59 1.05
N THR A 459 -10.63 -11.99 2.00
CA THR A 459 -10.00 -10.68 1.87
C THR A 459 -8.49 -10.85 2.00
N SER A 460 -7.74 -10.34 1.03
CA SER A 460 -6.28 -10.31 1.07
C SER A 460 -5.82 -8.86 1.09
N THR A 461 -5.08 -8.47 2.12
CA THR A 461 -4.55 -7.12 2.32
C THR A 461 -3.04 -7.17 2.49
N VAL A 462 -2.33 -6.32 1.76
CA VAL A 462 -0.88 -6.13 1.89
C VAL A 462 -0.62 -4.67 2.23
N GLN A 463 0.17 -4.43 3.28
CA GLN A 463 0.58 -3.10 3.74
C GLN A 463 2.10 -3.05 3.91
N LEU A 464 2.71 -1.94 3.50
CA LEU A 464 4.12 -1.64 3.57
C LEU A 464 4.33 -0.42 4.46
N PHE A 465 4.99 -0.63 5.60
CA PHE A 465 5.33 0.43 6.53
C PHE A 465 6.82 0.74 6.41
N ARG A 466 7.18 2.03 6.39
CA ARG A 466 8.58 2.44 6.36
C ARG A 466 9.21 2.16 7.73
N ARG A 467 10.36 1.48 7.75
CA ARG A 467 11.15 1.19 8.95
C ARG A 467 12.60 1.65 8.75
N GLY A 468 12.90 2.89 9.12
CA GLY A 468 14.20 3.51 8.81
C GLY A 468 14.45 3.55 7.30
N ARG A 469 15.45 2.79 6.82
CA ARG A 469 15.74 2.59 5.39
C ARG A 469 15.01 1.38 4.76
N GLY A 470 14.45 0.49 5.58
CA GLY A 470 13.77 -0.72 5.14
C GLY A 470 12.24 -0.64 5.22
N THR A 471 11.59 -1.79 5.13
CA THR A 471 10.12 -1.93 5.08
C THR A 471 9.65 -3.05 6.00
N THR A 472 8.61 -2.80 6.79
CA THR A 472 7.81 -3.85 7.42
C THR A 472 6.62 -4.15 6.51
N LEU A 473 6.58 -5.36 5.95
CA LEU A 473 5.49 -5.86 5.11
C LEU A 473 4.53 -6.66 5.99
N LEU A 474 3.26 -6.27 6.02
CA LEU A 474 2.16 -7.03 6.63
C LEU A 474 1.26 -7.57 5.52
N HIS A 475 1.15 -8.89 5.43
CA HIS A 475 0.16 -9.57 4.59
C HIS A 475 -0.88 -10.23 5.49
N ARG A 476 -2.13 -9.77 5.40
CA ARG A 476 -3.29 -10.33 6.12
C ARG A 476 -4.22 -11.04 5.13
N LEU A 477 -4.60 -12.26 5.46
CA LEU A 477 -5.61 -13.05 4.75
C LEU A 477 -6.75 -13.40 5.71
N GLU A 478 -7.95 -12.89 5.42
CA GLU A 478 -9.17 -13.18 6.19
C GLU A 478 -10.07 -14.06 5.33
N VAL A 479 -10.53 -15.20 5.87
CA VAL A 479 -11.34 -16.16 5.12
C VAL A 479 -12.56 -16.54 5.94
N LEU A 480 -13.74 -16.32 5.38
CA LEU A 480 -14.99 -16.79 5.95
C LEU A 480 -15.37 -18.14 5.32
N PRO A 481 -15.31 -19.26 6.06
CA PRO A 481 -15.69 -20.56 5.54
C PRO A 481 -17.22 -20.69 5.42
N ARG A 482 -17.71 -21.44 4.43
CA ARG A 482 -19.14 -21.70 4.24
C ARG A 482 -19.69 -22.79 5.17
N ASN A 483 -18.85 -23.77 5.51
CA ASN A 483 -19.23 -24.93 6.31
C ASN A 483 -18.02 -25.53 7.03
N ARG A 484 -18.23 -26.59 7.82
CA ARG A 484 -17.17 -27.28 8.58
C ARG A 484 -16.02 -27.77 7.69
N PHE A 485 -16.33 -28.24 6.48
CA PHE A 485 -15.32 -28.64 5.50
C PHE A 485 -14.49 -27.44 5.02
N GLY A 486 -15.13 -26.30 4.73
CA GLY A 486 -14.45 -25.05 4.43
C GLY A 486 -13.56 -24.57 5.56
N ARG A 487 -14.01 -24.67 6.81
CA ARG A 487 -13.21 -24.32 7.99
C ARG A 487 -11.95 -25.18 8.08
N TRP A 488 -12.08 -26.50 7.88
CA TRP A 488 -10.95 -27.42 7.83
C TRP A 488 -10.00 -27.12 6.66
N LEU A 489 -10.52 -26.91 5.45
CA LEU A 489 -9.73 -26.59 4.26
C LEU A 489 -8.93 -25.28 4.45
N THR A 490 -9.56 -24.26 5.03
CA THR A 490 -8.93 -23.00 5.37
C THR A 490 -7.80 -23.17 6.39
N GLN A 491 -8.02 -23.93 7.47
CA GLN A 491 -7.01 -24.14 8.50
C GLN A 491 -5.81 -25.00 8.05
N CYS A 492 -6.05 -26.03 7.24
CA CYS A 492 -5.03 -27.02 6.90
C CYS A 492 -4.28 -26.71 5.60
N ARG A 493 -4.90 -26.05 4.61
CA ARG A 493 -4.35 -25.95 3.25
C ARG A 493 -4.36 -24.52 2.70
N LEU A 494 -5.47 -23.79 2.78
CA LEU A 494 -5.55 -22.45 2.19
C LEU A 494 -4.90 -21.34 3.03
N GLY A 495 -4.93 -21.42 4.36
CA GLY A 495 -4.32 -20.42 5.24
C GLY A 495 -2.83 -20.69 5.48
N ARG A 496 -2.50 -21.72 6.27
CA ARG A 496 -1.11 -21.95 6.72
C ARG A 496 -0.12 -22.32 5.61
N VAL A 497 -0.53 -23.12 4.62
CA VAL A 497 0.39 -23.52 3.53
C VAL A 497 0.61 -22.34 2.58
N ALA A 498 -0.45 -21.62 2.20
CA ALA A 498 -0.32 -20.44 1.36
C ALA A 498 0.54 -19.36 2.02
N MET A 499 0.33 -19.06 3.32
CA MET A 499 1.13 -18.06 4.03
C MET A 499 2.62 -18.45 4.13
N ARG A 500 2.94 -19.75 4.27
CA ARG A 500 4.33 -20.24 4.19
C ARG A 500 4.93 -20.07 2.79
N SER A 501 4.13 -20.25 1.74
CA SER A 501 4.58 -19.99 0.37
C SER A 501 4.82 -18.49 0.14
N PHE A 502 3.92 -17.62 0.61
CA PHE A 502 4.10 -16.16 0.56
C PHE A 502 5.37 -15.73 1.29
N ASP A 503 5.59 -16.22 2.52
CA ASP A 503 6.81 -15.99 3.30
C ASP A 503 8.09 -16.39 2.54
N ARG A 504 8.07 -17.56 1.88
CA ARG A 504 9.19 -18.02 1.05
C ARG A 504 9.47 -17.05 -0.10
N VAL A 505 8.44 -16.59 -0.79
CA VAL A 505 8.56 -15.66 -1.93
C VAL A 505 9.01 -14.27 -1.45
N TYR A 506 8.47 -13.75 -0.36
CA TYR A 506 8.89 -12.46 0.20
C TYR A 506 10.35 -12.46 0.66
N ARG A 507 10.80 -13.52 1.35
CA ARG A 507 12.22 -13.65 1.71
C ARG A 507 13.13 -13.76 0.49
N ARG A 508 12.65 -14.39 -0.59
CA ARG A 508 13.40 -14.45 -1.85
C ARG A 508 13.52 -13.06 -2.47
N ILE A 509 12.43 -12.31 -2.54
CA ILE A 509 12.42 -10.91 -3.01
C ILE A 509 13.43 -10.09 -2.20
N ASP A 510 13.37 -10.15 -0.87
CA ASP A 510 14.30 -9.41 0.01
C ASP A 510 15.77 -9.81 -0.24
N SER A 511 16.04 -11.11 -0.38
CA SER A 511 17.40 -11.63 -0.65
C SER A 511 18.01 -11.14 -1.97
N VAL A 512 17.17 -10.89 -2.99
CA VAL A 512 17.60 -10.42 -4.30
C VAL A 512 17.78 -8.90 -4.31
N LEU A 513 16.94 -8.17 -3.57
CA LEU A 513 17.04 -6.72 -3.44
C LEU A 513 18.28 -6.30 -2.64
N GLY A 514 18.60 -7.04 -1.57
CA GLY A 514 19.78 -6.81 -0.73
C GLY A 514 19.82 -5.42 -0.05
N PRO A 515 20.90 -5.11 0.69
CA PRO A 515 21.06 -3.85 1.42
C PRO A 515 21.37 -2.63 0.53
N ASN A 516 21.73 -2.85 -0.74
CA ASN A 516 22.10 -1.80 -1.70
C ASN A 516 20.90 -1.23 -2.48
N GLY A 517 19.66 -1.60 -2.15
CA GLY A 517 18.46 -0.91 -2.63
C GLY A 517 18.31 0.46 -1.95
N SER A 518 19.28 1.36 -2.13
CA SER A 518 19.26 2.72 -1.56
C SER A 518 18.18 3.59 -2.21
N ASP A 519 17.73 4.62 -1.49
CA ASP A 519 16.71 5.62 -1.87
C ASP A 519 16.98 6.41 -3.18
N THR A 520 17.96 6.03 -3.99
CA THR A 520 18.23 6.54 -5.34
C THR A 520 17.70 5.56 -6.38
N GLU A 521 17.09 6.06 -7.46
CA GLU A 521 16.58 5.31 -8.63
C GLU A 521 17.60 4.39 -9.34
N VAL A 522 18.79 4.19 -8.78
CA VAL A 522 19.83 3.33 -9.33
C VAL A 522 19.70 1.94 -8.73
N MET A 523 19.06 1.06 -9.51
CA MET A 523 18.90 -0.36 -9.22
C MET A 523 20.24 -1.05 -8.87
N PRO A 524 20.23 -2.09 -8.03
CA PRO A 524 21.38 -2.99 -7.89
C PRO A 524 21.74 -3.56 -9.27
N ASP A 525 23.04 -3.74 -9.56
CA ASP A 525 23.64 -4.24 -10.81
C ASP A 525 22.61 -4.71 -11.87
N SER A 526 22.05 -3.76 -12.63
CA SER A 526 20.81 -3.89 -13.44
C SER A 526 20.75 -5.13 -14.33
N LYS A 527 21.91 -5.65 -14.76
CA LYS A 527 22.02 -6.82 -15.65
C LYS A 527 21.69 -8.14 -14.97
N THR A 528 21.96 -8.30 -13.68
CA THR A 528 21.71 -9.57 -12.96
C THR A 528 20.24 -9.70 -12.58
N ILE A 529 19.63 -8.62 -12.08
CA ILE A 529 18.19 -8.55 -11.73
C ILE A 529 17.31 -8.56 -12.98
N ALA A 530 17.79 -8.06 -14.13
CA ALA A 530 17.05 -8.13 -15.39
C ALA A 530 16.84 -9.57 -15.91
N ILE A 531 17.66 -10.53 -15.46
CA ILE A 531 17.72 -11.88 -16.03
C ILE A 531 17.35 -12.97 -15.03
N GLU A 532 17.71 -12.83 -13.74
CA GLU A 532 17.28 -13.75 -12.70
C GLU A 532 15.87 -13.42 -12.18
N ASP A 533 15.09 -14.45 -11.91
CA ASP A 533 13.74 -14.29 -11.40
C ASP A 533 13.76 -13.97 -9.89
N VAL A 534 13.09 -12.87 -9.53
CA VAL A 534 12.97 -12.38 -8.16
C VAL A 534 11.95 -13.21 -7.36
N TYR A 535 11.03 -13.90 -8.03
CA TYR A 535 9.97 -14.69 -7.39
C TYR A 535 10.33 -16.17 -7.29
N GLU A 536 10.99 -16.73 -8.30
CA GLU A 536 11.25 -18.17 -8.44
C GLU A 536 12.72 -18.47 -8.76
N SER A 537 13.15 -19.73 -8.58
CA SER A 537 14.46 -20.17 -9.05
C SER A 537 14.46 -20.36 -10.57
N ALA A 538 15.58 -20.04 -11.24
CA ALA A 538 15.72 -20.23 -12.68
C ALA A 538 15.42 -21.68 -13.13
N ASN A 539 14.39 -21.86 -13.96
CA ASN A 539 14.07 -23.16 -14.55
C ASN A 539 15.18 -23.60 -15.52
N LYS A 540 15.85 -24.72 -15.21
CA LYS A 540 16.94 -25.26 -16.04
C LYS A 540 16.38 -25.83 -17.34
N ILE A 541 16.84 -25.30 -18.48
CA ILE A 541 16.55 -25.87 -19.79
C ILE A 541 17.24 -27.23 -20.00
N GLY A 542 16.61 -28.13 -20.74
CA GLY A 542 17.19 -29.43 -21.09
C GLY A 542 18.42 -29.29 -21.99
N ARG A 543 19.33 -30.29 -21.94
CA ARG A 543 20.58 -30.30 -22.75
C ARG A 543 20.33 -30.17 -24.25
N LYS A 544 19.24 -30.72 -24.78
CA LYS A 544 18.87 -30.64 -26.21
C LYS A 544 18.50 -29.21 -26.61
N SER A 545 17.65 -28.54 -25.84
CA SER A 545 17.31 -27.13 -26.06
C SER A 545 18.53 -26.22 -25.93
N ALA A 546 19.40 -26.50 -24.96
CA ALA A 546 20.66 -25.76 -24.78
C ALA A 546 21.55 -25.83 -26.03
N ARG A 547 21.78 -27.02 -26.59
CA ARG A 547 22.56 -27.16 -27.84
C ARG A 547 21.89 -26.43 -29.01
N ARG A 548 20.57 -26.53 -29.13
CA ARG A 548 19.83 -25.85 -30.20
C ARG A 548 19.92 -24.33 -30.11
N ILE A 549 19.92 -23.77 -28.89
CA ILE A 549 20.15 -22.34 -28.68
C ILE A 549 21.55 -21.96 -29.14
N ASP A 550 22.59 -22.75 -28.84
CA ASP A 550 23.96 -22.46 -29.30
C ASP A 550 24.09 -22.46 -30.83
N GLU A 551 23.43 -23.41 -31.50
CA GLU A 551 23.35 -23.46 -32.97
C GLU A 551 22.71 -22.18 -33.55
N ILE A 552 21.57 -21.76 -32.99
CA ILE A 552 20.85 -20.56 -33.47
C ILE A 552 21.65 -19.29 -33.18
N VAL A 553 22.25 -19.15 -31.99
CA VAL A 553 23.10 -18.00 -31.65
C VAL A 553 24.30 -17.90 -32.59
N SER A 554 24.91 -19.03 -32.95
CA SER A 554 26.00 -19.08 -33.94
C SER A 554 25.55 -18.64 -35.33
N GLN A 555 24.32 -18.94 -35.72
CA GLN A 555 23.74 -18.47 -36.99
C GLN A 555 23.45 -16.96 -36.95
N LEU A 556 22.89 -16.46 -35.86
CA LEU A 556 22.59 -15.03 -35.68
C LEU A 556 23.86 -14.17 -35.72
N ALA A 557 24.96 -14.64 -35.12
CA ALA A 557 26.24 -13.96 -35.17
C ALA A 557 26.77 -13.77 -36.61
N LYS A 558 26.45 -14.67 -37.54
CA LYS A 558 26.83 -14.57 -38.97
C LYS A 558 26.03 -13.53 -39.74
N VAL A 559 24.84 -13.16 -39.26
CA VAL A 559 23.95 -12.19 -39.91
C VAL A 559 24.25 -10.76 -39.44
N GLY A 560 25.27 -10.57 -38.59
CA GLY A 560 25.72 -9.24 -38.13
C GLY A 560 24.91 -8.67 -36.97
N VAL A 561 24.18 -9.50 -36.22
CA VAL A 561 23.52 -9.07 -34.99
C VAL A 561 24.57 -8.80 -33.91
N ASP A 562 24.40 -7.72 -33.14
CA ASP A 562 25.32 -7.32 -32.07
C ASP A 562 25.61 -8.50 -31.11
N PRO A 563 26.88 -8.93 -30.98
CA PRO A 563 27.26 -10.05 -30.11
C PRO A 563 26.90 -9.84 -28.64
N ALA A 564 26.95 -8.61 -28.13
CA ALA A 564 26.64 -8.31 -26.74
C ALA A 564 25.14 -8.53 -26.46
N VAL A 565 24.28 -8.09 -27.38
CA VAL A 565 22.83 -8.30 -27.28
C VAL A 565 22.50 -9.80 -27.40
N LEU A 566 23.17 -10.53 -28.31
CA LEU A 566 22.96 -11.97 -28.48
C LEU A 566 23.32 -12.79 -27.24
N ILE A 567 24.42 -12.44 -26.55
CA ILE A 567 24.83 -13.09 -25.30
C ILE A 567 23.73 -12.94 -24.25
N GLU A 568 23.21 -11.73 -24.07
CA GLU A 568 22.17 -11.46 -23.08
C GLU A 568 20.83 -12.08 -23.47
N LEU A 569 20.46 -12.07 -24.76
CA LEU A 569 19.23 -12.71 -25.23
C LEU A 569 19.29 -14.24 -25.06
N SER A 570 20.44 -14.85 -25.35
CA SER A 570 20.69 -16.27 -25.08
C SER A 570 20.58 -16.57 -23.58
N ARG A 571 21.19 -15.74 -22.73
CA ARG A 571 21.11 -15.87 -21.28
C ARG A 571 19.66 -15.75 -20.78
N LEU A 572 18.89 -14.80 -21.31
CA LEU A 572 17.48 -14.60 -21.01
C LEU A 572 16.65 -15.83 -21.35
N VAL A 573 16.78 -16.37 -22.57
CA VAL A 573 16.03 -17.57 -22.97
C VAL A 573 16.41 -18.79 -22.11
N ARG A 574 17.68 -18.90 -21.70
CA ARG A 574 18.20 -20.00 -20.88
C ARG A 574 17.81 -19.93 -19.41
N ARG A 575 17.77 -18.74 -18.82
CA ARG A 575 17.69 -18.55 -17.35
C ARG A 575 16.54 -17.66 -16.89
N GLY A 576 15.98 -16.82 -17.76
CA GLY A 576 14.88 -15.92 -17.43
C GLY A 576 13.67 -16.68 -16.89
N SER A 577 12.78 -16.03 -16.16
CA SER A 577 11.56 -16.67 -15.68
C SER A 577 10.65 -17.12 -16.80
N VAL A 578 9.72 -18.02 -16.49
CA VAL A 578 8.74 -18.54 -17.44
C VAL A 578 7.87 -17.42 -18.02
N GLN A 579 7.45 -16.44 -17.21
CA GLN A 579 6.71 -15.28 -17.71
C GLN A 579 7.59 -14.27 -18.46
N THR A 580 8.83 -14.03 -18.00
CA THR A 580 9.77 -13.12 -18.67
C THR A 580 10.11 -13.61 -20.08
N VAL A 581 10.37 -14.90 -20.24
CA VAL A 581 10.54 -15.47 -21.59
C VAL A 581 9.22 -15.64 -22.33
N GLY A 582 8.08 -15.58 -21.64
CA GLY A 582 6.74 -15.59 -22.23
C GLY A 582 6.31 -14.25 -22.83
N ARG A 583 6.91 -13.14 -22.38
CA ARG A 583 6.62 -11.78 -22.85
C ARG A 583 7.87 -10.90 -22.79
N ILE A 584 8.55 -10.78 -23.92
CA ILE A 584 9.76 -10.00 -24.14
C ILE A 584 9.39 -8.76 -24.96
N ARG A 585 9.50 -7.58 -24.35
CA ARG A 585 9.28 -6.27 -24.99
C ARG A 585 10.65 -5.66 -25.35
N PRO A 586 11.03 -5.55 -26.64
CA PRO A 586 12.39 -5.18 -27.03
C PRO A 586 12.86 -3.83 -26.50
N VAL A 587 11.99 -2.81 -26.52
CA VAL A 587 12.31 -1.46 -26.03
C VAL A 587 12.59 -1.47 -24.52
N GLN A 588 11.77 -2.21 -23.75
CA GLN A 588 11.97 -2.36 -22.32
C GLN A 588 13.22 -3.20 -22.00
N LEU A 589 13.48 -4.24 -22.79
CA LEU A 589 14.66 -5.09 -22.65
C LEU A 589 15.95 -4.29 -22.91
N ALA A 590 15.96 -3.44 -23.95
CA ALA A 590 17.08 -2.58 -24.29
C ALA A 590 17.49 -1.71 -23.11
N ARG A 591 16.51 -1.03 -22.48
CA ARG A 591 16.74 -0.20 -21.29
C ARG A 591 17.25 -1.00 -20.10
N LYS A 592 16.62 -2.13 -19.78
CA LYS A 592 17.04 -2.98 -18.64
C LYS A 592 18.48 -3.48 -18.77
N LEU A 593 18.92 -3.77 -19.99
CA LEU A 593 20.26 -4.29 -20.27
C LEU A 593 21.28 -3.19 -20.61
N GLY A 594 20.84 -1.94 -20.82
CA GLY A 594 21.68 -0.83 -21.22
C GLY A 594 22.14 -0.87 -22.68
N PHE A 595 21.34 -1.44 -23.58
CA PHE A 595 21.60 -1.48 -25.03
C PHE A 595 20.75 -0.46 -25.79
N SER A 596 21.12 -0.19 -27.05
CA SER A 596 20.28 0.66 -27.92
C SER A 596 18.97 -0.06 -28.29
N ASN A 597 17.89 0.70 -28.42
CA ASN A 597 16.60 0.19 -28.88
C ASN A 597 16.74 -0.49 -30.24
N GLU A 598 17.44 0.16 -31.18
CA GLU A 598 17.63 -0.35 -32.54
C GLU A 598 18.33 -1.72 -32.55
N ALA A 599 19.49 -1.85 -31.88
CA ALA A 599 20.22 -3.11 -31.84
C ALA A 599 19.40 -4.23 -31.19
N THR A 600 18.64 -3.90 -30.14
CA THR A 600 17.80 -4.88 -29.42
C THR A 600 16.59 -5.31 -30.24
N ILE A 601 15.92 -4.38 -30.93
CA ILE A 601 14.79 -4.65 -31.84
C ILE A 601 15.26 -5.53 -32.99
N GLN A 602 16.36 -5.15 -33.67
CA GLN A 602 16.93 -5.94 -34.76
C GLN A 602 17.32 -7.34 -34.30
N ALA A 603 17.96 -7.47 -33.13
CA ALA A 603 18.31 -8.77 -32.56
C ALA A 603 17.06 -9.64 -32.30
N CYS A 604 15.99 -9.06 -31.74
CA CYS A 604 14.74 -9.79 -31.48
C CYS A 604 14.05 -10.26 -32.78
N ILE A 605 13.99 -9.40 -33.81
CA ILE A 605 13.42 -9.73 -35.12
C ILE A 605 14.20 -10.88 -35.78
N HIS A 606 15.53 -10.78 -35.83
CA HIS A 606 16.37 -11.85 -36.37
C HIS A 606 16.26 -13.14 -35.55
N ALA A 607 16.23 -13.04 -34.23
CA ALA A 607 16.06 -14.17 -33.32
C ALA A 607 14.70 -14.88 -33.51
N ALA A 608 13.63 -14.13 -33.79
CA ALA A 608 12.33 -14.70 -34.13
C ALA A 608 12.38 -15.46 -35.45
N HIS A 609 13.01 -14.89 -36.48
CA HIS A 609 13.14 -15.54 -37.78
C HIS A 609 13.96 -16.85 -37.72
N GLN A 610 15.01 -16.88 -36.90
CA GLN A 610 15.83 -18.09 -36.69
C GLN A 610 15.23 -19.08 -35.66
N GLY A 611 14.06 -18.79 -35.09
CA GLY A 611 13.35 -19.67 -34.16
C GLY A 611 13.97 -19.74 -32.76
N LEU A 612 14.77 -18.76 -32.35
CA LEU A 612 15.13 -18.54 -30.94
C LEU A 612 13.94 -17.94 -30.19
N LEU A 613 13.27 -16.99 -30.83
CA LEU A 613 12.05 -16.35 -30.36
C LEU A 613 10.87 -16.68 -31.29
N GLN A 614 9.68 -16.26 -30.87
CA GLN A 614 8.48 -16.19 -31.69
C GLN A 614 7.84 -14.83 -31.44
N HIS A 615 7.43 -14.12 -32.50
CA HIS A 615 6.70 -12.86 -32.38
C HIS A 615 5.21 -13.11 -32.11
N ARG A 616 4.56 -12.10 -31.53
CA ARG A 616 3.10 -11.97 -31.42
C ARG A 616 2.73 -10.50 -31.31
N TRP A 617 1.47 -10.19 -31.55
CA TRP A 617 0.92 -8.85 -31.49
C TRP A 617 0.00 -8.74 -30.27
N GLU A 618 0.26 -7.78 -29.39
CA GLU A 618 -0.58 -7.47 -28.23
C GLU A 618 -1.43 -6.24 -28.49
N ILE A 619 -2.72 -6.30 -28.15
CA ILE A 619 -3.68 -5.21 -28.33
C ILE A 619 -3.89 -4.52 -26.99
N HIS A 620 -3.50 -3.25 -26.91
CA HIS A 620 -3.54 -2.43 -25.70
C HIS A 620 -4.83 -1.62 -25.59
N CYS A 621 -5.39 -1.62 -24.38
CA CYS A 621 -6.51 -0.77 -24.03
C CYS A 621 -6.09 0.72 -24.02
N PRO A 622 -6.85 1.66 -24.61
CA PRO A 622 -6.51 3.08 -24.56
C PRO A 622 -6.61 3.69 -23.16
N SER A 623 -7.51 3.15 -22.32
CA SER A 623 -7.72 3.64 -20.95
C SER A 623 -6.69 3.05 -20.00
N CYS A 624 -6.63 1.71 -19.86
CA CYS A 624 -5.72 1.07 -18.90
C CYS A 624 -4.31 0.80 -19.43
N GLN A 625 -4.10 0.85 -20.75
CA GLN A 625 -2.82 0.56 -21.42
C GLN A 625 -2.25 -0.85 -21.19
N VAL A 626 -3.08 -1.74 -20.67
CA VAL A 626 -2.80 -3.17 -20.58
C VAL A 626 -3.01 -3.89 -21.90
N PRO A 627 -2.24 -4.96 -22.16
CA PRO A 627 -2.60 -5.91 -23.19
C PRO A 627 -3.92 -6.59 -22.80
N THR A 628 -4.92 -6.48 -23.68
CA THR A 628 -6.27 -7.02 -23.50
C THR A 628 -6.48 -8.33 -24.23
N SER A 629 -5.82 -8.47 -25.37
CA SER A 629 -5.80 -9.68 -26.18
C SER A 629 -4.48 -9.73 -26.95
N HIS A 630 -4.22 -10.86 -27.58
CA HIS A 630 -3.07 -11.02 -28.46
C HIS A 630 -3.43 -11.89 -29.65
N VAL A 631 -2.72 -11.69 -30.76
CA VAL A 631 -2.81 -12.49 -31.98
C VAL A 631 -1.41 -12.88 -32.45
N ASN A 632 -1.30 -14.00 -33.17
CA ASN A 632 0.00 -14.45 -33.67
C ASN A 632 0.40 -13.73 -34.96
N LYS A 633 -0.58 -13.31 -35.76
CA LYS A 633 -0.38 -12.64 -37.04
C LYS A 633 -1.09 -11.29 -37.07
N LEU A 634 -0.50 -10.31 -37.74
CA LEU A 634 -1.05 -8.95 -37.74
C LEU A 634 -2.44 -8.86 -38.39
N HIS A 635 -2.72 -9.69 -39.39
CA HIS A 635 -4.03 -9.71 -40.07
C HIS A 635 -5.19 -10.26 -39.24
N ASP A 636 -4.90 -10.88 -38.09
CA ASP A 636 -5.91 -11.43 -37.18
C ASP A 636 -6.41 -10.35 -36.19
N VAL A 637 -5.81 -9.14 -36.22
CA VAL A 637 -6.23 -8.02 -35.37
C VAL A 637 -7.63 -7.57 -35.77
N THR A 638 -8.58 -7.67 -34.85
CA THR A 638 -9.96 -7.20 -35.05
C THR A 638 -10.03 -5.68 -35.09
N THR A 639 -11.01 -5.12 -35.80
CA THR A 639 -11.24 -3.66 -35.86
C THR A 639 -11.68 -3.06 -34.51
N HIS A 640 -12.39 -3.84 -33.71
CA HIS A 640 -12.90 -3.43 -32.40
C HIS A 640 -12.40 -4.36 -31.31
N GLY A 641 -12.07 -3.79 -30.15
CA GLY A 641 -11.63 -4.49 -28.96
C GLY A 641 -12.48 -4.10 -27.75
N ARG A 642 -12.58 -5.02 -26.79
CA ARG A 642 -13.18 -4.78 -25.48
C ARG A 642 -12.17 -5.14 -24.40
N CYS A 643 -11.89 -4.18 -23.52
CA CYS A 643 -10.90 -4.37 -22.45
C CYS A 643 -11.47 -5.24 -21.34
N GLN A 644 -10.79 -6.34 -20.98
CA GLN A 644 -11.21 -7.16 -19.85
C GLN A 644 -10.88 -6.55 -18.47
N VAL A 645 -9.99 -5.56 -18.42
CA VAL A 645 -9.57 -4.94 -17.16
C VAL A 645 -10.51 -3.80 -16.75
N CYS A 646 -10.86 -2.90 -17.68
CA CYS A 646 -11.76 -1.76 -17.40
C CYS A 646 -13.11 -1.81 -18.11
N GLY A 647 -13.32 -2.73 -19.05
CA GLY A 647 -14.61 -2.88 -19.74
C GLY A 647 -14.85 -1.94 -20.92
N CYS A 648 -13.95 -0.99 -21.19
CA CYS A 648 -14.14 -0.05 -22.30
C CYS A 648 -14.12 -0.77 -23.65
N GLU A 649 -15.00 -0.34 -24.55
CA GLU A 649 -14.99 -0.72 -25.95
C GLU A 649 -14.24 0.33 -26.76
N PHE A 650 -13.45 -0.11 -27.73
CA PHE A 650 -12.58 0.79 -28.45
C PHE A 650 -12.19 0.26 -29.84
N HIS A 651 -11.83 1.18 -30.73
CA HIS A 651 -11.29 0.84 -32.05
C HIS A 651 -9.81 0.46 -31.94
N ASN A 652 -9.38 -0.60 -32.62
CA ASN A 652 -7.99 -0.99 -32.66
C ASN A 652 -7.26 -0.19 -33.74
N ASP A 653 -6.20 0.51 -33.34
CA ASP A 653 -5.35 1.29 -34.23
C ASP A 653 -3.93 0.71 -34.19
N LEU A 654 -3.40 0.35 -35.37
CA LEU A 654 -2.06 -0.21 -35.54
C LEU A 654 -0.96 0.77 -35.10
N ALA A 655 -1.20 2.09 -35.14
CA ALA A 655 -0.21 3.09 -34.75
C ALA A 655 -0.03 3.23 -33.24
N HIS A 656 -1.08 3.02 -32.45
CA HIS A 656 -1.06 3.37 -31.03
C HIS A 656 -1.38 2.20 -30.10
N ARG A 657 -1.99 1.13 -30.60
CA ARG A 657 -2.63 0.11 -29.75
C ARG A 657 -2.10 -1.29 -29.98
N VAL A 658 -1.42 -1.55 -31.08
CA VAL A 658 -0.90 -2.90 -31.38
C VAL A 658 0.60 -2.91 -31.20
N GLU A 659 1.09 -3.60 -30.17
CA GLU A 659 2.52 -3.73 -29.84
C GLU A 659 3.09 -5.06 -30.35
N LEU A 660 4.28 -5.02 -30.95
CA LEU A 660 5.07 -6.20 -31.24
C LEU A 660 5.80 -6.66 -29.98
N VAL A 661 5.50 -7.87 -29.54
CA VAL A 661 6.22 -8.53 -28.43
C VAL A 661 6.71 -9.91 -28.85
N PHE A 662 7.69 -10.42 -28.12
CA PHE A 662 8.30 -11.72 -28.40
C PHE A 662 8.12 -12.68 -27.24
N ARG A 663 8.26 -13.97 -27.52
CA ARG A 663 8.41 -15.01 -26.51
C ARG A 663 9.50 -15.99 -26.92
N ALA A 664 10.06 -16.73 -25.98
CA ALA A 664 10.92 -17.87 -26.31
C ALA A 664 10.14 -18.86 -27.16
N HIS A 665 10.81 -19.41 -28.18
CA HIS A 665 10.16 -20.33 -29.08
C HIS A 665 9.70 -21.60 -28.32
N PRO A 666 8.42 -22.04 -28.43
CA PRO A 666 7.87 -23.14 -27.62
C PRO A 666 8.65 -24.46 -27.71
N ARG A 667 9.30 -24.73 -28.86
CA ARG A 667 10.18 -25.90 -29.05
C ARG A 667 11.46 -25.87 -28.21
N LEU A 668 11.92 -24.69 -27.80
CA LEU A 668 13.09 -24.52 -26.94
C LEU A 668 12.69 -24.51 -25.48
N ARG A 669 11.60 -23.80 -25.18
CA ARG A 669 11.12 -23.56 -23.82
C ARG A 669 9.63 -23.22 -23.86
N GLN A 670 8.83 -23.92 -23.06
CA GLN A 670 7.43 -23.52 -22.84
C GLN A 670 7.39 -22.29 -21.94
N SER A 671 6.50 -21.37 -22.26
CA SER A 671 6.14 -20.23 -21.42
C SER A 671 4.72 -20.41 -20.87
N GLU A 672 4.53 -20.07 -19.61
CA GLU A 672 3.24 -20.03 -18.93
C GLU A 672 2.44 -18.87 -19.50
N THR A 673 1.21 -19.15 -19.93
CA THR A 673 0.30 -18.16 -20.54
C THR A 673 -0.98 -17.98 -19.74
N GLN A 674 -1.11 -18.73 -18.66
CA GLN A 674 -2.22 -18.64 -17.74
C GLN A 674 -2.19 -17.32 -16.97
N ILE A 675 -3.38 -16.88 -16.58
CA ILE A 675 -3.62 -15.64 -15.85
C ILE A 675 -3.94 -16.02 -14.40
N TYR A 676 -3.30 -15.38 -13.44
CA TYR A 676 -3.48 -15.60 -12.00
C TYR A 676 -4.08 -14.37 -11.32
N CYS A 677 -3.89 -13.19 -11.90
CA CYS A 677 -4.57 -11.96 -11.52
C CYS A 677 -4.65 -11.00 -12.72
N ILE A 678 -5.80 -10.34 -12.94
CA ILE A 678 -5.90 -9.20 -13.89
C ILE A 678 -6.16 -7.87 -13.18
N GLY A 679 -6.50 -7.93 -11.89
CA GLY A 679 -7.09 -6.80 -11.18
C GLY A 679 -6.14 -5.96 -10.35
N GLY A 680 -4.95 -6.48 -10.05
CA GLY A 680 -4.01 -5.84 -9.13
C GLY A 680 -3.26 -4.63 -9.70
N PRO A 681 -2.55 -3.87 -8.84
CA PRO A 681 -1.98 -2.57 -9.20
C PRO A 681 -0.97 -2.63 -10.36
N TRP A 682 -0.23 -3.74 -10.50
CA TRP A 682 0.73 -3.95 -11.59
C TRP A 682 0.12 -3.87 -13.00
N HIS A 683 -1.16 -4.24 -13.14
CA HIS A 683 -1.86 -4.12 -14.42
C HIS A 683 -2.31 -2.67 -14.68
N GLN A 684 -2.18 -1.74 -13.73
CA GLN A 684 -2.57 -0.35 -13.94
C GLN A 684 -1.46 0.60 -13.48
N PRO A 685 -0.26 0.55 -14.10
CA PRO A 685 0.93 1.28 -13.61
C PRO A 685 0.80 2.80 -13.62
N ARG A 686 -0.18 3.34 -14.36
CA ARG A 686 -0.51 4.78 -14.34
C ARG A 686 -1.36 5.15 -13.13
N VAL A 687 -2.16 4.23 -12.62
CA VAL A 687 -3.09 4.46 -11.52
C VAL A 687 -2.34 4.28 -10.21
N VAL A 688 -1.95 5.38 -9.59
CA VAL A 688 -1.21 5.38 -8.31
C VAL A 688 -2.10 5.05 -7.13
N THR A 689 -3.36 5.43 -7.23
CA THR A 689 -4.36 5.19 -6.19
C THR A 689 -5.66 4.79 -6.86
N GLN A 690 -6.27 3.72 -6.38
CA GLN A 690 -7.64 3.33 -6.73
C GLN A 690 -8.39 2.95 -5.45
N LEU A 691 -9.60 3.46 -5.26
CA LEU A 691 -10.43 3.12 -4.11
C LEU A 691 -11.91 3.29 -4.38
N LEU A 692 -12.75 2.60 -3.61
CA LEU A 692 -14.19 2.78 -3.62
C LEU A 692 -14.60 3.81 -2.58
N LEU A 693 -15.49 4.71 -3.00
CA LEU A 693 -16.07 5.76 -2.17
C LEU A 693 -17.60 5.57 -2.13
N LYS A 694 -18.11 5.24 -0.94
CA LYS A 694 -19.54 4.97 -0.72
C LYS A 694 -20.40 6.22 -1.00
N PRO A 695 -21.70 6.06 -1.29
CA PRO A 695 -22.64 7.18 -1.37
C PRO A 695 -22.54 8.07 -0.12
N HIS A 696 -22.54 9.39 -0.31
CA HIS A 696 -22.51 10.40 0.76
C HIS A 696 -21.37 10.26 1.76
N SER A 697 -20.23 9.73 1.33
CA SER A 697 -19.07 9.52 2.19
C SER A 697 -17.87 10.34 1.74
N SER A 698 -16.98 10.63 2.68
CA SER A 698 -15.67 11.19 2.40
C SER A 698 -14.55 10.27 2.88
N ARG A 699 -13.41 10.34 2.21
CA ARG A 699 -12.20 9.59 2.56
C ARG A 699 -10.99 10.50 2.42
N GLU A 700 -10.21 10.59 3.49
CA GLU A 700 -8.92 11.28 3.47
C GLU A 700 -7.81 10.30 3.10
N LEU A 701 -6.91 10.73 2.24
CA LEU A 701 -5.77 9.96 1.75
C LEU A 701 -4.50 10.72 2.07
N SER A 702 -3.53 10.03 2.65
CA SER A 702 -2.14 10.48 2.69
C SER A 702 -1.40 9.85 1.51
N LEU A 703 -0.91 10.68 0.61
CA LEU A 703 -0.25 10.26 -0.62
C LEU A 703 1.21 10.69 -0.61
N SER A 704 2.08 9.86 -1.19
CA SER A 704 3.49 10.19 -1.41
C SER A 704 3.73 10.35 -2.91
N LEU A 705 2.98 11.26 -3.56
CA LEU A 705 3.14 11.53 -4.99
C LEU A 705 4.46 12.26 -5.25
N ILE A 706 5.10 11.95 -6.36
CA ILE A 706 6.31 12.64 -6.84
C ILE A 706 5.93 13.81 -7.75
N GLU A 707 6.89 14.71 -8.03
CA GLU A 707 6.71 15.83 -8.95
C GLU A 707 6.13 15.36 -10.31
N GLY A 708 5.10 16.04 -10.79
CA GLY A 708 4.45 15.68 -12.05
C GLY A 708 2.97 16.05 -12.11
N ARG A 709 2.36 15.78 -13.28
CA ARG A 709 0.93 15.98 -13.51
C ARG A 709 0.18 14.67 -13.28
N TYR A 710 -0.98 14.78 -12.66
CA TYR A 710 -1.88 13.70 -12.31
C TYR A 710 -3.31 14.09 -12.66
N GLN A 711 -4.17 13.09 -12.78
CA GLN A 711 -5.60 13.28 -12.99
C GLN A 711 -6.37 12.47 -11.96
N VAL A 712 -7.28 13.13 -11.25
CA VAL A 712 -8.17 12.52 -10.27
C VAL A 712 -9.56 12.43 -10.88
N GLY A 713 -10.12 11.23 -10.97
CA GLY A 713 -11.41 11.05 -11.60
C GLY A 713 -12.07 9.72 -11.26
N SER A 714 -13.24 9.50 -11.82
CA SER A 714 -13.92 8.21 -11.78
C SER A 714 -14.25 7.74 -13.19
N PRO A 715 -14.04 6.46 -13.54
CA PRO A 715 -14.51 5.92 -14.82
C PRO A 715 -16.03 6.03 -15.03
N GLN A 716 -16.79 6.27 -13.95
CA GLN A 716 -18.24 6.42 -13.96
C GLN A 716 -18.69 7.87 -14.21
N LEU A 717 -17.76 8.82 -14.26
CA LEU A 717 -18.01 10.25 -14.47
C LEU A 717 -17.29 10.72 -15.74
N SER A 718 -17.85 11.74 -16.40
CA SER A 718 -17.23 12.36 -17.58
C SER A 718 -16.21 13.44 -17.23
N SER A 719 -16.22 13.94 -15.99
CA SER A 719 -15.32 14.98 -15.50
C SER A 719 -14.19 14.39 -14.65
N SER A 720 -13.03 15.04 -14.73
CA SER A 720 -11.83 14.74 -13.96
C SER A 720 -11.18 16.03 -13.48
N VAL A 721 -10.44 15.96 -12.39
CA VAL A 721 -9.70 17.07 -11.80
C VAL A 721 -8.22 16.88 -12.10
N ASP A 722 -7.59 17.86 -12.73
CA ASP A 722 -6.15 17.84 -12.95
C ASP A 722 -5.43 18.27 -11.66
N LEU A 723 -4.41 17.50 -11.29
CA LEU A 723 -3.60 17.69 -10.09
C LEU A 723 -2.14 17.81 -10.50
N GLU A 724 -1.45 18.84 -10.03
CA GLU A 724 -0.04 19.08 -10.29
C GLU A 724 0.75 19.04 -8.98
N ILE A 725 1.79 18.22 -8.93
CA ILE A 725 2.67 18.12 -7.78
C ILE A 725 3.95 18.90 -8.10
N VAL A 726 4.25 19.93 -7.31
CA VAL A 726 5.39 20.83 -7.52
C VAL A 726 6.15 21.07 -6.23
N SER A 727 7.44 21.33 -6.35
CA SER A 727 8.33 21.65 -5.22
C SER A 727 8.00 23.00 -4.54
N GLN A 728 7.49 23.97 -5.29
CA GLN A 728 7.18 25.34 -4.82
C GLN A 728 5.67 25.58 -4.70
N CYS A 729 5.03 24.97 -3.71
CA CYS A 729 3.62 25.23 -3.37
C CYS A 729 3.42 25.30 -1.84
N ASN A 730 2.44 26.08 -1.39
CA ASN A 730 2.08 26.21 0.03
C ASN A 730 0.88 25.33 0.43
N ILE A 731 0.26 24.63 -0.52
CA ILE A 731 -0.92 23.81 -0.28
C ILE A 731 -0.44 22.35 -0.16
N ASP A 732 -0.57 21.79 1.03
CA ASP A 732 -0.29 20.38 1.33
C ASP A 732 -1.56 19.52 1.36
N ARG A 733 -2.71 20.18 1.55
CA ARG A 733 -4.03 19.55 1.70
C ARG A 733 -5.04 20.12 0.72
N THR A 734 -5.89 19.27 0.16
CA THR A 734 -7.04 19.73 -0.64
C THR A 734 -8.23 18.80 -0.54
N GLU A 735 -9.40 19.31 -0.86
CA GLU A 735 -10.66 18.56 -0.94
C GLU A 735 -11.15 18.55 -2.39
N ILE A 736 -11.49 17.36 -2.88
CA ILE A 736 -12.13 17.15 -4.18
C ILE A 736 -13.53 16.56 -3.95
N VAL A 737 -14.53 17.30 -4.39
CA VAL A 737 -15.93 16.94 -4.27
C VAL A 737 -16.46 16.46 -5.62
N PHE A 738 -17.04 15.26 -5.65
CA PHE A 738 -17.76 14.69 -6.79
C PHE A 738 -19.27 14.85 -6.57
N GLY A 739 -19.95 15.66 -7.40
CA GLY A 739 -21.40 15.88 -7.32
C GLY A 739 -21.96 16.63 -8.53
N ASP A 740 -23.29 16.74 -8.63
CA ASP A 740 -23.93 17.51 -9.71
C ASP A 740 -23.57 19.00 -9.60
N GLY A 741 -22.99 19.55 -10.67
CA GLY A 741 -22.50 20.93 -10.72
C GLY A 741 -21.02 21.13 -10.33
N SER A 742 -20.26 20.06 -10.10
CA SER A 742 -18.80 20.15 -9.93
C SER A 742 -18.10 20.36 -11.27
N ASP A 743 -18.12 21.60 -11.79
CA ASP A 743 -17.23 22.05 -12.88
C ASP A 743 -15.81 22.27 -12.32
N ASN A 744 -15.13 21.19 -11.94
CA ASN A 744 -13.74 21.26 -11.50
C ASN A 744 -12.82 21.39 -12.72
N LEU A 745 -12.88 22.54 -13.39
CA LEU A 745 -12.04 22.91 -14.54
C LEU A 745 -10.69 23.52 -14.13
N THR A 746 -10.40 23.63 -12.84
CA THR A 746 -9.15 24.20 -12.32
C THR A 746 -8.16 23.12 -11.95
N THR A 747 -6.95 23.21 -12.51
CA THR A 747 -5.78 22.44 -12.07
C THR A 747 -5.45 22.82 -10.62
N LEU A 748 -5.33 21.82 -9.75
CA LEU A 748 -4.94 21.99 -8.35
C LEU A 748 -3.44 21.72 -8.20
N SER A 749 -2.70 22.57 -7.48
CA SER A 749 -1.27 22.33 -7.23
C SER A 749 -1.03 21.95 -5.76
N LEU A 750 -0.29 20.88 -5.50
CA LEU A 750 0.10 20.44 -4.15
C LEU A 750 1.62 20.36 -3.98
N LYS A 751 2.07 20.53 -2.74
CA LYS A 751 3.48 20.53 -2.33
C LYS A 751 4.04 19.11 -2.12
N LEU A 752 5.34 18.93 -2.36
CA LEU A 752 6.12 17.75 -1.94
C LEU A 752 6.72 17.88 -0.51
N PRO A 753 6.90 16.75 0.22
CA PRO A 753 6.24 15.44 0.13
C PRO A 753 4.93 15.39 0.95
N ASP A 754 4.28 14.22 0.98
CA ASP A 754 3.17 13.87 1.89
C ASP A 754 1.90 14.73 1.73
N GLN A 755 1.23 14.58 0.58
CA GLN A 755 -0.02 15.29 0.28
C GLN A 755 -1.21 14.67 1.01
N SER A 756 -2.08 15.51 1.59
CA SER A 756 -3.39 15.07 2.09
C SER A 756 -4.50 15.41 1.08
N LEU A 757 -5.22 14.39 0.63
CA LEU A 757 -6.34 14.55 -0.29
C LEU A 757 -7.63 14.01 0.33
N THR A 758 -8.60 14.89 0.53
CA THR A 758 -9.96 14.49 0.94
C THR A 758 -10.85 14.34 -0.29
N LEU A 759 -11.36 13.14 -0.51
CA LEU A 759 -12.30 12.83 -1.60
C LEU A 759 -13.70 12.73 -1.03
N VAL A 760 -14.68 13.44 -1.62
CA VAL A 760 -16.07 13.47 -1.15
C VAL A 760 -17.00 13.02 -2.27
N ASN A 761 -17.80 11.97 -2.02
CA ASN A 761 -18.84 11.52 -2.93
C ASN A 761 -20.20 12.05 -2.47
N ARG A 762 -20.82 12.95 -3.26
CA ARG A 762 -22.18 13.47 -3.01
C ARG A 762 -23.28 12.75 -3.81
N PHE A 763 -22.92 11.77 -4.63
CA PHE A 763 -23.90 10.99 -5.37
C PHE A 763 -24.52 9.90 -4.49
N ASP A 764 -25.74 9.48 -4.84
CA ASP A 764 -26.46 8.34 -4.25
C ASP A 764 -25.91 6.96 -4.67
N ARG A 765 -24.74 6.93 -5.33
CA ARG A 765 -24.10 5.71 -5.86
C ARG A 765 -22.64 5.64 -5.44
N GLU A 766 -22.11 4.42 -5.38
CA GLU A 766 -20.69 4.19 -5.11
C GLU A 766 -19.84 4.63 -6.31
N LEU A 767 -18.73 5.32 -6.02
CA LEU A 767 -17.77 5.77 -7.03
C LEU A 767 -16.44 5.05 -6.86
N LEU A 768 -15.92 4.49 -7.95
CA LEU A 768 -14.53 4.06 -8.05
C LEU A 768 -13.68 5.27 -8.42
N ILE A 769 -12.89 5.76 -7.48
CA ILE A 769 -11.99 6.90 -7.68
C ILE A 769 -10.61 6.39 -8.09
N ARG A 770 -9.98 7.07 -9.04
CA ARG A 770 -8.62 6.85 -9.51
C ARG A 770 -7.82 8.14 -9.47
N ILE A 771 -6.55 8.01 -9.12
CA ILE A 771 -5.53 9.03 -9.32
C ILE A 771 -4.54 8.45 -10.33
N GLU A 772 -4.38 9.11 -11.47
CA GLU A 772 -3.60 8.63 -12.61
C GLU A 772 -2.45 9.58 -12.94
N ARG A 773 -1.23 9.05 -13.14
CA ARG A 773 -0.08 9.81 -13.64
C ARG A 773 -0.29 10.22 -15.10
N MET A 774 -0.17 11.51 -15.40
CA MET A 774 -0.23 12.06 -16.74
C MET A 774 1.20 12.12 -17.33
N GLY A 775 1.47 11.34 -18.38
CA GLY A 775 2.80 11.24 -18.99
C GLY A 775 2.84 10.51 -20.33
N LYS A 776 3.93 10.75 -21.09
CA LYS A 776 4.11 10.32 -22.50
C LYS A 776 3.86 8.83 -22.72
N GLN A 777 2.96 8.51 -23.66
CA GLN A 777 2.87 7.20 -24.30
C GLN A 777 4.13 6.99 -25.15
N SER A 778 5.21 6.41 -24.62
CA SER A 778 6.39 6.15 -25.47
C SER A 778 7.23 4.94 -25.02
N GLU A 779 6.61 3.76 -24.95
CA GLU A 779 7.34 2.50 -24.80
C GLU A 779 6.81 1.33 -25.66
N LEU A 780 5.75 1.54 -26.43
CA LEU A 780 5.23 0.49 -27.31
C LEU A 780 6.04 0.48 -28.61
N LEU A 781 6.51 -0.69 -29.01
CA LEU A 781 7.01 -0.92 -30.38
C LEU A 781 5.79 -1.24 -31.26
N THR A 782 5.21 -0.21 -31.88
CA THR A 782 3.87 -0.34 -32.49
C THR A 782 3.91 -1.05 -33.84
N ALA A 783 2.77 -1.61 -34.28
CA ALA A 783 2.67 -2.28 -35.56
C ALA A 783 3.00 -1.36 -36.74
N ALA A 784 2.59 -0.08 -36.67
CA ALA A 784 2.97 0.90 -37.67
C ALA A 784 4.49 1.15 -37.71
N GLU A 785 5.13 1.32 -36.54
CA GLU A 785 6.58 1.51 -36.44
C GLU A 785 7.33 0.29 -37.02
N VAL A 786 6.91 -0.92 -36.65
CA VAL A 786 7.52 -2.17 -37.12
C VAL A 786 7.36 -2.35 -38.63
N ALA A 787 6.19 -2.01 -39.18
CA ALA A 787 5.93 -2.12 -40.62
C ALA A 787 6.86 -1.20 -41.44
N SER A 788 7.33 -0.09 -40.86
CA SER A 788 8.31 0.78 -41.51
C SER A 788 9.72 0.16 -41.60
N LEU A 789 10.06 -0.76 -40.69
CA LEU A 789 11.38 -1.37 -40.61
C LEU A 789 11.67 -2.26 -41.83
N SER A 790 12.73 -1.94 -42.57
CA SER A 790 13.15 -2.71 -43.75
C SER A 790 13.47 -4.18 -43.42
N THR A 791 14.13 -4.43 -42.29
CA THR A 791 14.46 -5.79 -41.84
C THR A 791 13.21 -6.62 -41.57
N PHE A 792 12.19 -6.04 -40.91
CA PHE A 792 10.95 -6.76 -40.60
C PHE A 792 10.22 -7.16 -41.88
N ARG A 793 10.03 -6.20 -42.80
CA ARG A 793 9.39 -6.46 -44.11
C ARG A 793 10.08 -7.56 -44.91
N ARG A 794 11.41 -7.61 -44.87
CA ARG A 794 12.20 -8.63 -45.57
C ARG A 794 12.06 -10.02 -44.96
N LEU A 795 12.01 -10.12 -43.62
CA LEU A 795 12.01 -11.41 -42.91
C LEU A 795 10.61 -11.97 -42.63
N PHE A 796 9.59 -11.11 -42.61
CA PHE A 796 8.20 -11.44 -42.32
C PHE A 796 7.25 -10.74 -43.32
N PRO A 797 7.34 -11.04 -44.62
CA PRO A 797 6.50 -10.38 -45.64
C PRO A 797 5.00 -10.65 -45.45
N ASP A 798 4.64 -11.81 -44.90
CA ASP A 798 3.24 -12.21 -44.65
C ASP A 798 2.61 -11.49 -43.43
N GLU A 799 3.39 -10.74 -42.66
CA GLU A 799 2.94 -9.98 -41.48
C GLU A 799 2.63 -8.51 -41.80
N ILE A 800 2.74 -8.10 -43.06
CA ILE A 800 2.38 -6.75 -43.49
C ILE A 800 0.87 -6.73 -43.78
N PRO A 801 0.08 -5.74 -43.33
CA PRO A 801 -1.35 -5.69 -43.59
C PRO A 801 -1.64 -5.83 -45.09
N ALA A 802 -2.69 -6.60 -45.44
CA ALA A 802 -3.08 -6.85 -46.81
C ALA A 802 -3.49 -5.57 -47.55
N THR A 803 -3.40 -5.61 -48.88
CA THR A 803 -3.61 -4.48 -49.80
C THR A 803 -4.95 -3.75 -49.66
N ASP A 804 -5.94 -4.43 -49.07
CA ASP A 804 -7.35 -4.01 -49.11
C ASP A 804 -7.82 -3.31 -47.82
N HIS A 805 -6.95 -3.16 -46.81
CA HIS A 805 -7.31 -2.57 -45.51
C HIS A 805 -6.67 -1.20 -45.30
N ALA A 806 -7.42 -0.15 -45.60
CA ALA A 806 -7.11 1.23 -45.23
C ALA A 806 -7.09 1.39 -43.70
N THR A 807 -5.94 1.81 -43.16
CA THR A 807 -5.76 2.05 -41.73
C THR A 807 -5.62 3.55 -41.48
N THR A 808 -6.56 4.16 -40.77
CA THR A 808 -6.47 5.57 -40.39
C THR A 808 -5.54 5.73 -39.20
N LEU A 809 -4.42 6.41 -39.41
CA LEU A 809 -3.46 6.79 -38.39
C LEU A 809 -3.81 8.20 -37.89
N SER A 810 -3.76 8.44 -36.59
CA SER A 810 -3.96 9.77 -36.00
C SER A 810 -2.61 10.43 -35.70
N GLY A 811 -2.46 11.72 -36.00
CA GLY A 811 -1.29 12.49 -35.54
C GLY A 811 0.06 12.13 -36.20
N VAL A 812 0.04 11.71 -37.47
CA VAL A 812 1.26 11.38 -38.22
C VAL A 812 1.93 12.67 -38.68
N ALA A 813 3.26 12.77 -38.50
CA ALA A 813 4.06 13.89 -38.97
C ALA A 813 4.64 13.59 -40.36
N PHE A 814 4.23 14.35 -41.36
CA PHE A 814 4.86 14.34 -42.69
C PHE A 814 5.91 15.43 -42.76
N VAL A 815 7.11 15.03 -43.20
CA VAL A 815 8.23 15.93 -43.46
C VAL A 815 8.53 15.91 -44.95
N VAL A 816 8.35 17.04 -45.59
CA VAL A 816 8.68 17.23 -47.01
C VAL A 816 9.95 18.07 -47.09
N MET A 817 10.99 17.54 -47.74
CA MET A 817 12.25 18.26 -47.95
C MET A 817 12.49 18.39 -49.45
N GLU A 818 12.63 19.62 -49.92
CA GLU A 818 12.89 19.95 -51.31
C GLU A 818 14.20 20.72 -51.42
N ARG A 819 15.12 20.23 -52.25
CA ARG A 819 16.31 21.00 -52.64
C ARG A 819 15.97 21.85 -53.85
N CYS A 820 16.24 23.16 -53.80
CA CYS A 820 16.05 24.04 -54.94
C CYS A 820 17.28 24.05 -55.86
N SER A 821 17.07 23.81 -57.15
CA SER A 821 18.10 23.89 -58.19
C SER A 821 18.45 25.33 -58.57
N GLU A 822 19.73 25.57 -58.93
CA GLU A 822 20.19 26.86 -59.45
C GLU A 822 19.74 27.06 -60.90
N GLY A 823 19.08 28.19 -61.16
CA GLY A 823 18.63 28.58 -62.49
C GLY A 823 19.75 28.99 -63.47
N ARG A 824 21.02 28.59 -63.29
CA ARG A 824 22.11 28.87 -64.26
C ARG A 824 23.37 28.01 -64.03
N MET A 825 23.76 27.28 -65.08
CA MET A 825 25.08 26.63 -65.30
C MET A 825 25.57 25.63 -64.23
N VAL A 826 24.85 24.53 -64.06
CA VAL A 826 25.42 23.26 -63.55
C VAL A 826 25.37 22.27 -64.71
N THR A 827 26.43 21.48 -64.95
CA THR A 827 26.37 20.42 -65.96
C THR A 827 25.28 19.41 -65.57
N GLU A 828 24.60 18.77 -66.53
CA GLU A 828 23.55 17.78 -66.21
C GLU A 828 24.08 16.65 -65.30
N GLU A 829 25.37 16.30 -65.41
CA GLU A 829 26.04 15.30 -64.58
C GLU A 829 26.25 15.77 -63.13
N ASP A 830 26.77 16.98 -62.92
CA ASP A 830 26.98 17.54 -61.56
C ASP A 830 25.65 17.77 -60.82
N GLY A 831 24.60 18.15 -61.54
CA GLY A 831 23.25 18.33 -60.97
C GLY A 831 22.64 17.01 -60.51
N PHE A 832 22.83 15.96 -61.31
CA PHE A 832 22.35 14.62 -60.98
C PHE A 832 23.09 14.00 -59.79
N GLU A 833 24.43 14.13 -59.73
CA GLU A 833 25.24 13.56 -58.66
C GLU A 833 24.98 14.26 -57.31
N ASN A 834 24.82 15.58 -57.32
CA ASN A 834 24.43 16.35 -56.14
C ASN A 834 23.04 15.97 -55.63
N THR A 835 22.08 15.79 -56.53
CA THR A 835 20.72 15.34 -56.18
C THR A 835 20.75 13.94 -55.59
N ARG A 836 21.49 13.02 -56.20
CA ARG A 836 21.66 11.65 -55.71
C ARG A 836 22.27 11.60 -54.31
N ASN A 837 23.33 12.38 -54.07
CA ASN A 837 23.97 12.48 -52.76
C ASN A 837 23.02 13.06 -51.70
N PHE A 838 22.29 14.13 -52.03
CA PHE A 838 21.26 14.69 -51.14
C PHE A 838 20.20 13.64 -50.77
N LEU A 839 19.62 12.97 -51.77
CA LEU A 839 18.60 11.94 -51.55
C LEU A 839 19.12 10.77 -50.69
N GLN A 840 20.39 10.39 -50.86
CA GLN A 840 21.02 9.32 -50.08
C GLN A 840 21.26 9.73 -48.63
N ILE A 841 21.78 10.93 -48.39
CA ILE A 841 22.00 11.47 -47.03
C ILE A 841 20.66 11.58 -46.29
N VAL A 842 19.64 12.17 -46.92
CA VAL A 842 18.32 12.32 -46.30
C VAL A 842 17.70 10.98 -45.97
N ARG A 843 17.75 9.99 -46.88
CA ARG A 843 17.22 8.64 -46.60
C ARG A 843 17.91 7.97 -45.41
N ASP A 844 19.23 8.10 -45.32
CA ASP A 844 20.01 7.54 -44.21
C ASP A 844 19.66 8.24 -42.88
N LEU A 845 19.57 9.58 -42.87
CA LEU A 845 19.20 10.35 -41.68
C LEU A 845 17.77 10.07 -41.21
N VAL A 846 16.81 9.99 -42.15
CA VAL A 846 15.41 9.65 -41.86
C VAL A 846 15.31 8.24 -41.29
N SER A 847 15.99 7.26 -41.92
CA SER A 847 16.01 5.88 -41.44
C SER A 847 16.61 5.76 -40.04
N ARG A 848 17.68 6.50 -39.73
CA ARG A 848 18.31 6.54 -38.39
C ARG A 848 17.48 7.31 -37.36
N GLY A 849 16.59 8.17 -37.81
CA GLY A 849 15.69 8.97 -36.98
C GLY A 849 14.29 8.41 -36.85
N LYS A 850 14.09 7.09 -37.04
CA LYS A 850 12.79 6.40 -36.94
C LYS A 850 11.72 6.92 -37.91
N GLY A 851 12.12 7.57 -38.99
CA GLY A 851 11.23 7.94 -40.07
C GLY A 851 11.33 6.96 -41.25
N GLY A 852 10.30 6.95 -42.08
CA GLY A 852 10.31 6.26 -43.37
C GLY A 852 10.26 7.25 -44.52
N CYS A 853 11.17 7.15 -45.50
CA CYS A 853 10.99 7.85 -46.77
C CYS A 853 9.94 7.10 -47.60
N ILE A 854 8.79 7.73 -47.84
CA ILE A 854 7.67 7.13 -48.59
C ILE A 854 7.87 7.34 -50.09
N LYS A 855 8.16 8.58 -50.48
CA LYS A 855 8.17 8.97 -51.89
C LYS A 855 9.32 9.93 -52.18
N THR A 856 9.88 9.80 -53.37
CA THR A 856 10.86 10.75 -53.92
C THR A 856 10.33 11.21 -55.28
N ILE A 857 10.19 12.52 -55.47
CA ILE A 857 9.69 13.13 -56.71
C ILE A 857 10.71 14.20 -57.11
N GLY A 858 11.55 13.91 -58.10
CA GLY A 858 12.63 14.82 -58.50
C GLY A 858 13.58 15.13 -57.34
N GLU A 859 13.68 16.42 -56.98
CA GLU A 859 14.52 16.94 -55.88
C GLU A 859 13.77 16.98 -54.53
N THR A 860 12.55 16.44 -54.46
CA THR A 860 11.70 16.40 -53.26
C THR A 860 11.67 15.01 -52.63
N THR A 861 11.84 14.95 -51.32
CA THR A 861 11.60 13.76 -50.50
C THR A 861 10.41 13.97 -49.59
N VAL A 862 9.56 12.95 -49.51
CA VAL A 862 8.45 12.91 -48.56
C VAL A 862 8.73 11.79 -47.57
N SER A 863 8.87 12.17 -46.31
CA SER A 863 9.16 11.27 -45.21
C SER A 863 8.04 11.33 -44.18
N VAL A 864 7.86 10.24 -43.45
CA VAL A 864 6.83 10.10 -42.42
C VAL A 864 7.44 9.72 -41.10
N PHE A 865 6.91 10.31 -40.04
CA PHE A 865 7.29 10.07 -38.66
C PHE A 865 6.02 9.88 -37.84
N HIS A 866 6.03 8.90 -36.95
CA HIS A 866 4.92 8.67 -36.02
C HIS A 866 4.98 9.59 -34.80
N ASP A 867 6.15 10.15 -34.48
CA ASP A 867 6.34 11.18 -33.46
C ASP A 867 6.96 12.42 -34.10
N ALA A 868 6.34 13.58 -33.90
CA ALA A 868 6.85 14.86 -34.34
C ALA A 868 8.22 15.20 -33.72
N ALA A 869 8.55 14.67 -32.54
CA ALA A 869 9.88 14.83 -31.93
C ALA A 869 11.00 14.19 -32.76
N ASP A 870 10.74 13.00 -33.31
CA ASP A 870 11.71 12.28 -34.14
C ASP A 870 11.94 13.03 -35.47
N ALA A 871 10.86 13.57 -36.07
CA ALA A 871 10.93 14.44 -37.26
C ALA A 871 11.85 15.64 -37.04
N ILE A 872 11.67 16.35 -35.92
CA ILE A 872 12.49 17.50 -35.54
C ILE A 872 13.97 17.11 -35.34
N THR A 873 14.21 15.99 -34.67
CA THR A 873 15.57 15.47 -34.44
C THR A 873 16.28 15.19 -35.77
N VAL A 874 15.57 14.65 -36.76
CA VAL A 874 16.12 14.43 -38.10
C VAL A 874 16.44 15.75 -38.79
N ILE A 875 15.56 16.74 -38.71
CA ILE A 875 15.79 18.06 -39.31
C ILE A 875 17.05 18.71 -38.73
N ALA A 876 17.27 18.60 -37.41
CA ALA A 876 18.48 19.09 -36.76
C ALA A 876 19.76 18.42 -37.30
N LYS A 877 19.70 17.14 -37.66
CA LYS A 877 20.83 16.42 -38.30
C LYS A 877 21.00 16.79 -39.77
N VAL A 878 19.90 16.89 -40.53
CA VAL A 878 19.90 17.33 -41.93
C VAL A 878 20.56 18.70 -42.05
N ARG A 879 20.27 19.61 -41.11
CA ARG A 879 20.92 20.92 -41.05
C ARG A 879 22.45 20.86 -40.92
N LYS A 880 22.98 19.87 -40.21
CA LYS A 880 24.44 19.70 -40.01
C LYS A 880 25.11 19.06 -41.21
N GLU A 881 24.45 18.09 -41.84
CA GLU A 881 25.06 17.22 -42.86
C GLU A 881 24.74 17.62 -44.30
N VAL A 882 23.67 18.40 -44.53
CA VAL A 882 23.27 18.88 -45.85
C VAL A 882 23.66 20.35 -46.01
N GLN A 883 24.53 20.64 -46.96
CA GLN A 883 24.95 21.99 -47.32
C GLN A 883 24.80 22.23 -48.84
N PRO A 884 24.51 23.47 -49.29
CA PRO A 884 24.20 24.63 -48.46
C PRO A 884 22.71 24.63 -48.05
N ILE A 885 22.43 25.05 -46.81
CA ILE A 885 21.09 24.91 -46.19
C ILE A 885 20.06 25.96 -46.67
N ASP A 886 20.55 27.10 -47.13
CA ASP A 886 19.78 28.19 -47.76
C ASP A 886 19.07 27.76 -49.06
N LYS A 887 19.48 26.63 -49.64
CA LYS A 887 18.85 26.03 -50.82
C LYS A 887 17.82 24.95 -50.48
N LEU A 888 17.55 24.72 -49.20
CA LEU A 888 16.62 23.69 -48.75
C LEU A 888 15.31 24.32 -48.31
N LYS A 889 14.19 23.69 -48.67
CA LYS A 889 12.87 23.97 -48.10
C LYS A 889 12.42 22.75 -47.32
N ILE A 890 11.95 22.96 -46.09
CA ILE A 890 11.43 21.88 -45.25
C ILE A 890 10.03 22.24 -44.79
N ALA A 891 9.10 21.30 -44.86
CA ALA A 891 7.73 21.48 -44.40
C ALA A 891 7.33 20.35 -43.45
N ILE A 892 6.75 20.69 -42.29
CA ILE A 892 6.21 19.71 -41.31
C ILE A 892 4.72 19.94 -41.10
N HIS A 893 3.94 18.93 -41.47
CA HIS A 893 2.51 18.92 -41.19
C HIS A 893 2.12 17.67 -40.42
N VAL A 894 1.32 17.86 -39.36
CA VAL A 894 0.86 16.78 -38.49
C VAL A 894 -0.65 16.65 -38.59
N GLY A 895 -1.13 15.43 -38.78
CA GLY A 895 -2.57 15.19 -38.90
C GLY A 895 -2.92 13.73 -39.15
N PRO A 896 -4.22 13.43 -39.30
CA PRO A 896 -4.67 12.08 -39.61
C PRO A 896 -4.31 11.70 -41.05
N ALA A 897 -3.87 10.46 -41.25
CA ALA A 897 -3.58 9.94 -42.59
C ALA A 897 -4.04 8.50 -42.73
N VAL A 898 -4.46 8.13 -43.93
CA VAL A 898 -4.83 6.75 -44.25
C VAL A 898 -3.61 6.05 -44.82
N MET A 899 -3.20 4.96 -44.18
CA MET A 899 -2.12 4.11 -44.64
C MET A 899 -2.71 2.89 -45.34
N MET A 900 -2.19 2.54 -46.52
CA MET A 900 -2.49 1.30 -47.22
C MET A 900 -1.18 0.65 -47.69
N ASN A 901 -1.17 -0.67 -47.71
CA ASN A 901 -0.13 -1.42 -48.41
C ASN A 901 -0.55 -1.55 -49.88
N ILE A 902 0.28 -1.18 -50.84
CA ILE A 902 0.05 -1.42 -52.26
C ILE A 902 1.28 -2.16 -52.79
N ASN A 903 1.12 -3.41 -53.20
CA ASN A 903 2.19 -4.26 -53.75
C ASN A 903 3.44 -4.38 -52.85
N GLY A 904 3.27 -4.41 -51.53
CA GLY A 904 4.38 -4.52 -50.57
C GLY A 904 5.05 -3.19 -50.22
N GLN A 905 4.52 -2.06 -50.70
CA GLN A 905 4.94 -0.71 -50.34
C GLN A 905 3.83 -0.01 -49.55
N ILE A 906 4.21 0.69 -48.48
CA ILE A 906 3.27 1.46 -47.69
C ILE A 906 3.04 2.81 -48.39
N GLU A 907 1.81 3.05 -48.83
CA GLU A 907 1.35 4.33 -49.35
C GLU A 907 0.47 5.04 -48.33
N TYR A 908 0.59 6.36 -48.28
CA TYR A 908 -0.18 7.23 -47.39
C TYR A 908 -1.09 8.13 -48.24
N PHE A 909 -2.32 8.27 -47.78
CA PHE A 909 -3.40 9.00 -48.44
C PHE A 909 -4.09 9.93 -47.44
N GLY A 910 -4.81 10.92 -47.97
CA GLY A 910 -5.61 11.85 -47.18
C GLY A 910 -5.07 13.28 -47.21
N GLU A 911 -5.89 14.19 -46.69
CA GLU A 911 -5.65 15.63 -46.78
C GLU A 911 -4.32 16.04 -46.13
N THR A 912 -3.95 15.46 -44.98
CA THR A 912 -2.68 15.77 -44.32
C THR A 912 -1.46 15.45 -45.19
N PHE A 913 -1.48 14.34 -45.94
CA PHE A 913 -0.37 14.02 -46.85
C PHE A 913 -0.30 15.02 -48.01
N GLU A 914 -1.45 15.34 -48.62
CA GLU A 914 -1.50 16.30 -49.72
C GLU A 914 -1.11 17.72 -49.29
N ASP A 915 -1.60 18.17 -48.13
CA ASP A 915 -1.32 19.49 -47.58
C ASP A 915 0.16 19.64 -47.22
N ALA A 916 0.81 18.58 -46.68
CA ALA A 916 2.25 18.58 -46.43
C ALA A 916 3.07 18.84 -47.71
N ILE A 917 2.71 18.16 -48.81
CA ILE A 917 3.37 18.33 -50.12
C ILE A 917 3.10 19.73 -50.67
N ARG A 918 1.86 20.24 -50.57
CA ARG A 918 1.55 21.56 -51.11
C ARG A 918 2.15 22.69 -50.28
N MET A 919 2.36 22.48 -48.98
CA MET A 919 2.93 23.48 -48.07
C MET A 919 4.35 23.86 -48.48
N VAL A 920 5.20 22.90 -48.89
CA VAL A 920 6.60 23.18 -49.32
C VAL A 920 6.66 24.17 -50.48
N ASN A 921 5.67 24.15 -51.38
CA ASN A 921 5.58 25.07 -52.52
C ASN A 921 5.36 26.53 -52.10
N GLY A 922 4.77 26.77 -50.91
CA GLY A 922 4.54 28.11 -50.35
C GLY A 922 5.75 28.70 -49.60
N GLY A 923 6.82 27.92 -49.42
CA GLY A 923 8.05 28.33 -48.75
C GLY A 923 9.09 28.93 -49.69
N GLN A 924 9.95 29.76 -49.13
CA GLN A 924 11.16 30.28 -49.77
C GLN A 924 12.36 29.37 -49.44
N PRO A 925 13.38 29.30 -50.31
CA PRO A 925 14.62 28.60 -50.00
C PRO A 925 15.21 29.09 -48.67
N GLY A 926 15.62 28.15 -47.81
CA GLY A 926 16.11 28.47 -46.47
C GLY A 926 15.01 28.61 -45.41
N GLU A 927 13.76 28.21 -45.67
CA GLU A 927 12.68 28.21 -44.67
C GLU A 927 12.27 26.80 -44.21
N LEU A 928 11.95 26.70 -42.92
CA LEU A 928 11.21 25.62 -42.27
C LEU A 928 9.76 26.08 -42.07
N LEU A 929 8.82 25.36 -42.67
CA LEU A 929 7.39 25.61 -42.60
C LEU A 929 6.73 24.69 -41.57
N LEU A 930 6.03 25.26 -40.59
CA LEU A 930 5.30 24.52 -39.57
C LEU A 930 3.81 24.87 -39.62
N SER A 931 2.96 23.87 -39.79
CA SER A 931 1.51 24.03 -39.61
C SER A 931 1.14 24.22 -38.14
N GLN A 932 -0.01 24.86 -37.84
CA GLN A 932 -0.49 24.98 -36.45
C GLN A 932 -0.63 23.65 -35.71
N THR A 933 -1.01 22.57 -36.40
CA THR A 933 -1.08 21.24 -35.80
C THR A 933 0.29 20.67 -35.44
N ALA A 934 1.32 20.99 -36.22
CA ALA A 934 2.71 20.67 -35.86
C ALA A 934 3.17 21.48 -34.65
N ILE A 935 2.81 22.76 -34.57
CA ILE A 935 3.13 23.65 -33.45
C ILE A 935 2.54 23.16 -32.12
N GLY A 936 1.29 22.69 -32.14
CA GLY A 936 0.60 22.17 -30.95
C GLY A 936 1.12 20.81 -30.45
N CYS A 937 2.11 20.22 -31.12
CA CYS A 937 2.76 19.02 -30.60
C CYS A 937 3.73 19.41 -29.48
N GLU A 938 3.58 18.83 -28.28
CA GLU A 938 4.36 19.15 -27.06
C GLU A 938 5.88 19.38 -27.29
N PRO A 939 6.61 18.59 -28.10
CA PRO A 939 8.03 18.84 -28.38
C PRO A 939 8.27 20.15 -29.13
N ILE A 940 7.47 20.43 -30.16
CA ILE A 940 7.57 21.64 -30.98
C ILE A 940 7.07 22.84 -30.18
N GLU A 941 5.97 22.68 -29.44
CA GLU A 941 5.42 23.71 -28.57
C GLU A 941 6.46 24.18 -27.54
N LYS A 942 7.12 23.25 -26.81
CA LYS A 942 8.18 23.59 -25.84
C LYS A 942 9.34 24.35 -26.46
N ILE A 943 9.77 23.96 -27.66
CA ILE A 943 10.81 24.67 -28.40
C ILE A 943 10.31 26.07 -28.78
N MET A 944 9.05 26.18 -29.20
CA MET A 944 8.44 27.43 -29.58
C MET A 944 8.26 28.41 -28.42
N THR A 945 7.88 27.93 -27.23
CA THR A 945 7.71 28.76 -26.02
C THR A 945 9.05 29.20 -25.43
N SER A 946 10.08 28.34 -25.47
CA SER A 946 11.36 28.60 -24.79
C SER A 946 12.35 29.44 -25.62
N GLN A 947 12.35 29.32 -26.95
CA GLN A 947 13.48 29.82 -27.76
C GLN A 947 13.12 30.56 -29.05
N LEU A 948 11.95 30.30 -29.66
CA LEU A 948 11.59 30.92 -30.95
C LEU A 948 10.80 32.23 -30.83
N SER A 949 10.48 32.73 -29.63
CA SER A 949 9.77 34.03 -29.46
C SER A 949 10.59 35.24 -29.92
N ARG A 950 11.85 35.03 -30.30
CA ARG A 950 12.81 36.05 -30.75
C ARG A 950 13.19 35.97 -32.24
N CYS A 951 12.62 35.04 -33.01
CA CYS A 951 12.90 34.88 -34.44
C CYS A 951 11.92 35.65 -35.31
N ASP A 952 12.38 36.16 -36.45
CA ASP A 952 11.54 36.84 -37.43
C ASP A 952 10.73 35.79 -38.21
N ARG A 953 9.45 35.64 -37.87
CA ARG A 953 8.57 34.61 -38.42
C ARG A 953 7.65 35.20 -39.48
N ARG A 954 7.55 34.53 -40.61
CA ARG A 954 6.60 34.88 -41.66
C ARG A 954 5.36 34.00 -41.53
N LEU A 955 4.32 34.56 -40.92
CA LEU A 955 2.99 33.95 -40.86
C LEU A 955 2.26 34.17 -42.18
N PHE A 956 1.74 33.10 -42.77
CA PHE A 956 0.83 33.21 -43.90
C PHE A 956 -0.28 32.18 -43.83
N ARG A 957 -1.44 32.57 -44.36
CA ARG A 957 -2.59 31.68 -44.45
C ARG A 957 -2.47 30.82 -45.68
N PHE A 958 -2.48 29.51 -45.49
CA PHE A 958 -2.40 28.55 -46.58
C PHE A 958 -3.77 28.41 -47.28
N ASN A 959 -3.79 28.58 -48.60
CA ASN A 959 -5.04 28.63 -49.38
C ASN A 959 -5.78 27.28 -49.47
N GLY A 960 -5.16 26.16 -49.07
CA GLY A 960 -5.85 24.88 -48.84
C GLY A 960 -6.54 24.88 -47.48
N LYS A 961 -7.89 24.94 -47.45
CA LYS A 961 -8.76 24.99 -46.26
C LYS A 961 -8.49 26.07 -45.20
N GLY A 962 -7.48 26.93 -45.36
CA GLY A 962 -7.33 28.17 -44.59
C GLY A 962 -6.79 27.99 -43.17
N PHE A 963 -5.72 27.21 -43.00
CA PHE A 963 -4.93 27.15 -41.76
C PHE A 963 -3.67 28.02 -41.85
N ASP A 964 -3.16 28.47 -40.71
CA ASP A 964 -1.96 29.30 -40.65
C ASP A 964 -0.69 28.43 -40.64
N VAL A 965 0.34 28.93 -41.34
CA VAL A 965 1.66 28.32 -41.42
C VAL A 965 2.70 29.33 -40.93
N ASP A 966 3.55 28.88 -40.00
CA ASP A 966 4.75 29.61 -39.57
C ASP A 966 5.91 29.24 -40.49
N ALA A 967 6.44 30.22 -41.23
CA ALA A 967 7.73 30.10 -41.91
C ALA A 967 8.84 30.67 -41.03
N ILE A 968 9.82 29.82 -40.72
CA ILE A 968 10.95 30.13 -39.86
C ILE A 968 12.23 29.96 -40.69
N PRO A 969 13.17 30.92 -40.66
CA PRO A 969 14.46 30.73 -41.34
C PRO A 969 15.21 29.50 -40.77
N LEU A 970 15.72 28.63 -41.64
CA LEU A 970 16.49 27.41 -41.31
C LEU A 970 17.81 27.72 -40.60
N ASP A 971 18.35 28.91 -40.84
CA ASP A 971 19.48 29.49 -40.12
C ASP A 971 19.06 30.08 -38.77
N ALA A 972 17.86 30.67 -38.63
CA ALA A 972 17.30 31.11 -37.35
C ALA A 972 16.81 29.95 -36.47
N ALA A 973 16.57 28.78 -37.05
CA ALA A 973 16.37 27.50 -36.34
C ALA A 973 17.64 27.01 -35.60
N VAL A 974 18.58 27.92 -35.28
CA VAL A 974 19.81 27.74 -34.46
C VAL A 974 19.56 27.08 -33.10
N LEU A 975 18.32 26.88 -32.69
CA LEU A 975 17.92 26.41 -31.37
C LEU A 975 17.03 25.15 -31.37
N LEU A 976 16.96 24.41 -32.49
CA LEU A 976 16.39 23.06 -32.54
C LEU A 976 17.39 21.96 -32.11
#